data_AF-M0G5L8-F1
#
_entry.id   AF-M0G5L8-F1
#
_cell.length_a   1.000
_cell.length_b   1.000
_cell.length_c   1.000
_cell.angle_alpha   90.00
_cell.angle_beta   90.00
_cell.angle_gamma   90.00
#
_symmetry.space_group_name_H-M   'P 1'
#
loop_
_entity.id
_entity.type
_entity.pdbx_description
1 polymer ?
#
loop_
_entity_poly.entity_id
_entity_poly.type
_entity_poly.pdbx_seq_one_letter_code
_entity_poly.pdbx_strand_id
1 'polypeptide(L)'
;MTELGDDPDVEALAAARRAEALATNQRRLLVLAGDRDAGIDAAFDAVRGADVPDDEVTFVTAREGFRFHRVEPKRASSLLGTTRTLVVLDAHEDFSANALGRVAGAVDGGGLLVLLTPPLDEWPARRDSFDERLAVPPFSVADVTGRFRGRLVSTLRDHPGVALVDLDSGTVERDGAYRQGISFDAAPPRIPREKNRRFPRRAYENCLTADQSAALEALEALADPGNAIVVEADRGRGKSSAAGLAAGSLAAEGADVVVTAPGKRNAAEVFARAERLLSELGALRGGGADDFDLAAESGGRVRYVPPTEAGAAAADADALVVDEAAALPVRLLESFLAAPAVAFCTTVRGYEGAGRGFAVRFRDRLDDADREVTDARLDDPIRYAAGDPVESWTFRALLLDARPPVDQLVADATPDTVSYRTLSPDDLLADEHLLREAFGLLVLAHYRTEPDDLARLLDAPNLTLRALTHEGRVVSVALLAREGGLDADTRRHMYDGGRIRGNMLPDVFTSQLRDEAAGVPVGYRVMRIATHHAVRSSGLGSRLLSEIRDEFAGDADYLGVGFGATPELLSFWRDNGYGTVHLSTTRNDTSGEYSALMMHPLSPAGRDLRDRHAAWFLGRVGDVLGDALSDLDADVARAALAAVDTAFSPDLSEYEWRVVVGASYGPGLYTTAPGAFRRLGLAHLTTPERASLTPREERLLVRKVLQTRPWNAVADELDFHSTAGAMRALGDAYEPLVDEYGTDAAHEERERFR
;
A
#
# COMPACT_ATOMS: atom_id res chain seq x y z
N MET A 1 -36.30 -2.76 -50.54
CA MET A 1 -35.37 -3.86 -50.86
C MET A 1 -34.09 -3.55 -50.10
N THR A 2 -34.07 -3.95 -48.83
CA THR A 2 -33.23 -5.05 -48.30
C THR A 2 -31.77 -4.60 -48.32
N GLU A 3 -31.21 -4.14 -47.20
CA GLU A 3 -30.91 -4.96 -46.01
C GLU A 3 -31.33 -4.27 -44.70
N LEU A 4 -32.26 -4.88 -43.95
CA LEU A 4 -32.19 -4.88 -42.48
C LEU A 4 -31.12 -5.93 -42.19
N GLY A 5 -29.94 -5.51 -41.75
CA GLY A 5 -28.99 -6.44 -41.14
C GLY A 5 -29.70 -7.08 -39.94
N ASP A 6 -29.64 -8.41 -39.84
CA ASP A 6 -30.09 -9.10 -38.62
C ASP A 6 -29.39 -8.44 -37.42
N ASP A 7 -30.16 -8.02 -36.41
CA ASP A 7 -29.60 -7.62 -35.12
C ASP A 7 -28.70 -8.77 -34.65
N PRO A 8 -27.48 -8.51 -34.15
CA PRO A 8 -26.62 -9.57 -33.64
C PRO A 8 -27.42 -10.32 -32.57
N ASP A 9 -27.53 -11.63 -32.68
CA ASP A 9 -28.30 -12.47 -31.73
C ASP A 9 -27.52 -12.61 -30.40
N VAL A 10 -27.41 -11.48 -29.69
CA VAL A 10 -26.74 -11.34 -28.40
C VAL A 10 -27.44 -12.20 -27.35
N GLU A 11 -28.76 -12.36 -27.46
CA GLU A 11 -29.55 -13.25 -26.61
C GLU A 11 -29.08 -14.70 -26.76
N ALA A 12 -29.02 -15.26 -27.97
CA ALA A 12 -28.55 -16.62 -28.19
C ALA A 12 -27.06 -16.80 -27.84
N LEU A 13 -26.23 -15.80 -28.13
CA LEU A 13 -24.81 -15.83 -27.76
C LEU A 13 -24.64 -15.90 -26.24
N ALA A 14 -25.35 -15.05 -25.49
CA ALA A 14 -25.32 -15.05 -24.04
C ALA A 14 -25.86 -16.37 -23.46
N ALA A 15 -26.94 -16.92 -24.02
CA ALA A 15 -27.46 -18.23 -23.63
C ALA A 15 -26.42 -19.34 -23.82
N ALA A 16 -25.76 -19.37 -24.98
CA ALA A 16 -24.72 -20.36 -25.27
C ALA A 16 -23.50 -20.24 -24.34
N ARG A 17 -23.02 -19.01 -24.11
CA ARG A 17 -21.89 -18.75 -23.21
C ARG A 17 -22.25 -19.04 -21.75
N ARG A 18 -23.47 -18.75 -21.33
CA ARG A 18 -23.98 -19.09 -19.99
C ARG A 18 -24.07 -20.60 -19.77
N ALA A 19 -24.60 -21.34 -20.73
CA ALA A 19 -24.66 -22.80 -20.64
C ALA A 19 -23.26 -23.42 -20.53
N GLU A 20 -22.30 -22.89 -21.29
CA GLU A 20 -20.89 -23.32 -21.23
C GLU A 20 -20.22 -22.96 -19.90
N ALA A 21 -20.47 -21.75 -19.40
CA ALA A 21 -20.02 -21.28 -18.10
C ALA A 21 -20.50 -22.23 -16.99
N LEU A 22 -21.80 -22.53 -16.95
CA LEU A 22 -22.41 -23.44 -15.96
C LEU A 22 -21.82 -24.85 -16.04
N ALA A 23 -21.64 -25.38 -17.26
CA ALA A 23 -21.09 -26.71 -17.47
C ALA A 23 -19.63 -26.87 -17.00
N THR A 24 -18.87 -25.77 -16.99
CA THR A 24 -17.44 -25.76 -16.62
C THR A 24 -17.18 -25.16 -15.25
N ASN A 25 -18.19 -24.60 -14.60
CA ASN A 25 -18.05 -23.74 -13.42
C ASN A 25 -17.03 -22.59 -13.62
N GLN A 26 -16.86 -22.13 -14.85
CA GLN A 26 -16.01 -21.00 -15.21
C GLN A 26 -16.88 -19.81 -15.61
N ARG A 27 -16.30 -18.62 -15.66
CA ARG A 27 -16.93 -17.38 -16.12
C ARG A 27 -16.75 -17.23 -17.62
N ARG A 28 -17.60 -16.41 -18.26
CA ARG A 28 -17.42 -15.98 -19.66
C ARG A 28 -17.50 -14.47 -19.75
N LEU A 29 -16.72 -13.91 -20.69
CA LEU A 29 -16.67 -12.48 -20.97
C LEU A 29 -17.34 -12.19 -22.31
N LEU A 30 -18.34 -11.31 -22.30
CA LEU A 30 -18.96 -10.75 -23.49
C LEU A 30 -18.60 -9.26 -23.59
N VAL A 31 -18.07 -8.83 -24.72
CA VAL A 31 -17.84 -7.43 -25.04
C VAL A 31 -18.86 -7.02 -26.10
N LEU A 32 -19.61 -5.97 -25.77
CA LEU A 32 -20.59 -5.34 -26.64
C LEU A 32 -20.04 -3.96 -26.99
N ALA A 33 -19.43 -3.85 -28.16
CA ALA A 33 -18.70 -2.67 -28.61
C ALA A 33 -19.53 -1.88 -29.64
N GLY A 34 -19.76 -0.58 -29.39
CA GLY A 34 -20.51 0.27 -30.30
C GLY A 34 -21.11 1.48 -29.60
N ASP A 35 -22.25 1.95 -30.10
CA ASP A 35 -23.06 2.98 -29.43
C ASP A 35 -23.53 2.55 -28.02
N ARG A 36 -23.62 3.51 -27.10
CA ARG A 36 -23.97 3.25 -25.70
C ARG A 36 -25.42 2.81 -25.51
N ASP A 37 -26.37 3.41 -26.22
CA ASP A 37 -27.78 3.05 -26.12
C ASP A 37 -27.98 1.64 -26.67
N ALA A 38 -27.41 1.37 -27.85
CA ALA A 38 -27.39 0.01 -28.44
C ALA A 38 -26.73 -1.01 -27.50
N GLY A 39 -25.62 -0.64 -26.84
CA GLY A 39 -24.94 -1.50 -25.88
C GLY A 39 -25.77 -1.82 -24.65
N ILE A 40 -26.58 -0.87 -24.18
CA ILE A 40 -27.49 -1.11 -23.06
C ILE A 40 -28.62 -2.03 -23.48
N ASP A 41 -29.23 -1.82 -24.65
CA ASP A 41 -30.28 -2.70 -25.19
C ASP A 41 -29.75 -4.13 -25.36
N ALA A 42 -28.57 -4.29 -25.96
CA ALA A 42 -27.88 -5.57 -26.09
C ALA A 42 -27.52 -6.20 -24.73
N ALA A 43 -27.24 -5.40 -23.69
CA ALA A 43 -27.04 -5.91 -22.34
C ALA A 43 -28.34 -6.49 -21.74
N PHE A 44 -29.50 -5.88 -22.03
CA PHE A 44 -30.79 -6.45 -21.66
C PHE A 44 -31.05 -7.77 -22.40
N ASP A 45 -30.66 -7.86 -23.68
CA ASP A 45 -30.72 -9.12 -24.44
C ASP A 45 -29.81 -10.19 -23.85
N ALA A 46 -28.60 -9.83 -23.44
CA ALA A 46 -27.67 -10.75 -22.79
C ALA A 46 -28.22 -11.26 -21.45
N VAL A 47 -28.87 -10.40 -20.65
CA VAL A 47 -29.53 -10.80 -19.40
C VAL A 47 -30.68 -11.77 -19.68
N ARG A 48 -31.50 -11.50 -20.70
CA ARG A 48 -32.62 -12.37 -21.10
C ARG A 48 -32.13 -13.74 -21.53
N GLY A 49 -31.12 -13.78 -22.40
CA GLY A 49 -30.56 -15.04 -22.92
C GLY A 49 -29.84 -15.86 -21.85
N ALA A 50 -29.20 -15.20 -20.88
CA ALA A 50 -28.55 -15.88 -19.77
C ALA A 50 -29.53 -16.43 -18.71
N ASP A 51 -30.81 -16.05 -18.76
CA ASP A 51 -31.88 -16.49 -17.83
C ASP A 51 -31.47 -16.32 -16.35
N VAL A 52 -30.97 -15.14 -15.99
CA VAL A 52 -30.48 -14.81 -14.65
C VAL A 52 -31.53 -14.00 -13.88
N PRO A 53 -31.82 -14.33 -12.60
CA PRO A 53 -32.73 -13.54 -11.76
C PRO A 53 -32.27 -12.09 -11.59
N ASP A 54 -33.23 -11.14 -11.61
CA ASP A 54 -32.94 -9.69 -11.56
C ASP A 54 -32.10 -9.27 -10.34
N ASP A 55 -32.20 -9.97 -9.20
CA ASP A 55 -31.45 -9.70 -7.96
C ASP A 55 -29.99 -10.19 -8.00
N GLU A 56 -29.67 -11.11 -8.90
CA GLU A 56 -28.31 -11.60 -9.14
C GLU A 56 -27.57 -10.82 -10.24
N VAL A 57 -28.28 -9.92 -10.94
CA VAL A 57 -27.73 -9.02 -11.96
C VAL A 57 -27.27 -7.71 -11.32
N THR A 58 -26.14 -7.16 -11.77
CA THR A 58 -25.73 -5.80 -11.41
C THR A 58 -25.23 -5.02 -12.60
N PHE A 59 -25.70 -3.77 -12.73
CA PHE A 59 -25.21 -2.80 -13.69
C PHE A 59 -24.27 -1.81 -12.99
N VAL A 60 -23.03 -1.74 -13.47
CA VAL A 60 -22.02 -0.78 -13.03
C VAL A 60 -21.92 0.33 -14.07
N THR A 61 -22.69 1.40 -13.86
CA THR A 61 -22.89 2.47 -14.85
C THR A 61 -23.30 3.78 -14.16
N ALA A 62 -22.94 4.90 -14.79
CA ALA A 62 -23.37 6.23 -14.36
C ALA A 62 -24.84 6.53 -14.75
N ARG A 63 -25.40 5.83 -15.75
CA ARG A 63 -26.80 6.03 -16.17
C ARG A 63 -27.78 5.60 -15.08
N GLU A 64 -28.91 6.28 -14.95
CA GLU A 64 -29.97 5.94 -14.00
C GLU A 64 -31.16 5.27 -14.71
N GLY A 65 -32.14 4.78 -13.94
CA GLY A 65 -33.39 4.25 -14.49
C GLY A 65 -33.38 2.76 -14.84
N PHE A 66 -32.47 1.97 -14.25
CA PHE A 66 -32.42 0.52 -14.43
C PHE A 66 -33.35 -0.20 -13.46
N ARG A 67 -33.98 -1.29 -13.91
CA ARG A 67 -34.76 -2.21 -13.05
C ARG A 67 -33.88 -3.08 -12.15
N PHE A 68 -32.62 -3.30 -12.57
CA PHE A 68 -31.65 -4.12 -11.87
C PHE A 68 -30.91 -3.34 -10.78
N HIS A 69 -30.22 -4.06 -9.91
CA HIS A 69 -29.30 -3.43 -8.95
C HIS A 69 -28.22 -2.60 -9.68
N ARG A 70 -28.13 -1.31 -9.36
CA ARG A 70 -27.21 -0.36 -9.97
C ARG A 70 -26.14 0.09 -8.99
N VAL A 71 -24.90 0.12 -9.45
CA VAL A 71 -23.76 0.71 -8.74
C VAL A 71 -23.05 1.69 -9.67
N GLU A 72 -22.65 2.86 -9.17
CA GLU A 72 -21.79 3.76 -9.95
C GLU A 72 -20.37 3.20 -10.06
N PRO A 73 -19.65 3.41 -11.18
CA PRO A 73 -18.26 2.93 -11.33
C PRO A 73 -17.34 3.29 -10.16
N LYS A 74 -17.45 4.52 -9.65
CA LYS A 74 -16.69 5.02 -8.49
C LYS A 74 -16.99 4.25 -7.19
N ARG A 75 -18.15 3.61 -7.10
CA ARG A 75 -18.61 2.82 -5.96
C ARG A 75 -18.47 1.30 -6.17
N ALA A 76 -17.82 0.85 -7.25
CA ALA A 76 -17.62 -0.58 -7.54
C ALA A 76 -16.94 -1.36 -6.38
N SER A 77 -16.27 -0.68 -5.45
CA SER A 77 -15.76 -1.30 -4.21
C SER A 77 -16.85 -1.88 -3.31
N SER A 78 -18.12 -1.48 -3.44
CA SER A 78 -19.23 -2.09 -2.68
C SER A 78 -19.56 -3.51 -3.14
N LEU A 79 -19.11 -3.91 -4.34
CA LEU A 79 -19.29 -5.28 -4.85
C LEU A 79 -18.25 -6.25 -4.29
N LEU A 80 -17.25 -5.74 -3.58
CA LEU A 80 -16.23 -6.57 -2.95
C LEU A 80 -16.84 -7.42 -1.84
N GLY A 81 -16.48 -8.71 -1.82
CA GLY A 81 -17.04 -9.68 -0.88
C GLY A 81 -18.39 -10.26 -1.32
N THR A 82 -19.14 -9.56 -2.19
CA THR A 82 -20.40 -10.06 -2.74
C THR A 82 -20.17 -11.06 -3.87
N THR A 83 -21.22 -11.79 -4.25
CA THR A 83 -21.23 -12.71 -5.38
C THR A 83 -22.38 -12.32 -6.30
N ARG A 84 -22.10 -12.25 -7.60
CA ARG A 84 -23.05 -11.91 -8.65
C ARG A 84 -22.96 -12.92 -9.78
N THR A 85 -24.09 -13.15 -10.41
CA THR A 85 -24.21 -14.13 -11.50
C THR A 85 -23.97 -13.46 -12.85
N LEU A 86 -24.43 -12.22 -13.00
CA LEU A 86 -24.14 -11.40 -14.17
C LEU A 86 -23.79 -9.98 -13.74
N VAL A 87 -22.68 -9.45 -14.22
CA VAL A 87 -22.34 -8.04 -14.04
C VAL A 87 -22.08 -7.38 -15.38
N VAL A 88 -22.76 -6.26 -15.60
CA VAL A 88 -22.56 -5.38 -16.76
C VAL A 88 -21.72 -4.20 -16.30
N LEU A 89 -20.58 -3.95 -16.93
CA LEU A 89 -19.73 -2.78 -16.68
C LEU A 89 -19.74 -1.86 -17.91
N ASP A 90 -20.23 -0.64 -17.71
CA ASP A 90 -20.30 0.41 -18.72
C ASP A 90 -19.02 1.25 -18.73
N ALA A 91 -18.28 1.19 -19.84
CA ALA A 91 -16.99 1.84 -20.02
C ALA A 91 -17.03 3.14 -20.85
N HIS A 92 -18.22 3.72 -21.09
CA HIS A 92 -18.36 4.89 -21.96
C HIS A 92 -17.94 6.23 -21.32
N GLU A 93 -18.14 6.41 -20.01
CA GLU A 93 -18.00 7.74 -19.35
C GLU A 93 -16.97 7.81 -18.20
N ASP A 94 -16.71 6.71 -17.50
CA ASP A 94 -15.79 6.67 -16.36
C ASP A 94 -15.16 5.27 -16.23
N PHE A 95 -14.42 4.87 -17.25
CA PHE A 95 -13.74 3.59 -17.22
C PHE A 95 -12.48 3.66 -16.36
N SER A 96 -12.37 2.77 -15.38
CA SER A 96 -11.15 2.58 -14.58
C SER A 96 -10.76 1.12 -14.55
N ALA A 97 -9.46 0.86 -14.56
CA ALA A 97 -8.88 -0.47 -14.41
C ALA A 97 -9.28 -1.10 -13.07
N ASN A 98 -9.41 -0.25 -12.04
CA ASN A 98 -9.90 -0.61 -10.73
C ASN A 98 -11.33 -1.16 -10.76
N ALA A 99 -12.26 -0.48 -11.45
CA ALA A 99 -13.65 -0.95 -11.56
C ALA A 99 -13.69 -2.31 -12.26
N LEU A 100 -12.94 -2.48 -13.36
CA LEU A 100 -12.84 -3.75 -14.08
C LEU A 100 -12.35 -4.89 -13.17
N GLY A 101 -11.24 -4.70 -12.47
CA GLY A 101 -10.69 -5.72 -11.57
C GLY A 101 -11.67 -6.13 -10.46
N ARG A 102 -12.34 -5.13 -9.85
CA ARG A 102 -13.32 -5.37 -8.76
C ARG A 102 -14.56 -6.09 -9.26
N VAL A 103 -15.10 -5.68 -10.41
CA VAL A 103 -16.28 -6.29 -11.02
C VAL A 103 -16.00 -7.71 -11.48
N ALA A 104 -14.87 -7.95 -12.15
CA ALA A 104 -14.48 -9.29 -12.55
C ALA A 104 -14.44 -10.24 -11.35
N GLY A 105 -13.89 -9.80 -10.21
CA GLY A 105 -13.84 -10.59 -8.97
C GLY A 105 -15.18 -10.83 -8.27
N ALA A 106 -16.25 -10.09 -8.61
CA ALA A 106 -17.58 -10.28 -8.04
C ALA A 106 -18.40 -11.35 -8.79
N VAL A 107 -18.05 -11.68 -10.04
CA VAL A 107 -18.74 -12.69 -10.84
C VAL A 107 -18.35 -14.10 -10.40
N ASP A 108 -19.33 -14.96 -10.15
CA ASP A 108 -19.13 -16.36 -9.75
C ASP A 108 -18.88 -17.31 -10.93
N GLY A 109 -18.40 -18.52 -10.65
CA GLY A 109 -18.36 -19.62 -11.62
C GLY A 109 -19.74 -19.89 -12.22
N GLY A 110 -19.78 -20.13 -13.53
CA GLY A 110 -21.04 -20.15 -14.26
C GLY A 110 -21.54 -18.77 -14.71
N GLY A 111 -20.99 -17.69 -14.17
CA GLY A 111 -21.39 -16.30 -14.41
C GLY A 111 -20.94 -15.68 -15.73
N LEU A 112 -21.56 -14.55 -16.06
CA LEU A 112 -21.17 -13.70 -17.20
C LEU A 112 -20.66 -12.34 -16.72
N LEU A 113 -19.52 -11.93 -17.27
CA LEU A 113 -19.07 -10.54 -17.24
C LEU A 113 -19.40 -9.92 -18.60
N VAL A 114 -20.15 -8.82 -18.61
CA VAL A 114 -20.49 -8.07 -19.83
C VAL A 114 -19.80 -6.72 -19.79
N LEU A 115 -19.01 -6.39 -20.81
CA LEU A 115 -18.37 -5.09 -20.98
C LEU A 115 -19.07 -4.32 -22.10
N LEU A 116 -19.61 -3.15 -21.76
CA LEU A 116 -20.12 -2.20 -22.75
C LEU A 116 -19.01 -1.21 -23.06
N THR A 117 -18.52 -1.21 -24.29
CA THR A 117 -17.41 -0.36 -24.70
C THR A 117 -17.83 0.51 -25.88
N PRO A 118 -17.19 1.68 -26.07
CA PRO A 118 -17.19 2.32 -27.37
C PRO A 118 -16.65 1.36 -28.45
N PRO A 119 -16.77 1.72 -29.75
CA PRO A 119 -16.13 0.97 -30.83
C PRO A 119 -14.65 0.72 -30.51
N LEU A 120 -14.21 -0.54 -30.58
CA LEU A 120 -12.90 -0.94 -30.05
C LEU A 120 -11.73 -0.21 -30.73
N ASP A 121 -11.88 0.13 -32.02
CA ASP A 121 -10.85 0.87 -32.76
C ASP A 121 -10.80 2.36 -32.38
N GLU A 122 -11.90 2.93 -31.89
CA GLU A 122 -11.96 4.33 -31.46
C GLU A 122 -11.66 4.51 -29.98
N TRP A 123 -11.95 3.50 -29.16
CA TRP A 123 -11.89 3.60 -27.70
C TRP A 123 -10.55 4.13 -27.14
N PRO A 124 -9.36 3.73 -27.68
CA PRO A 124 -8.09 4.31 -27.24
C PRO A 124 -7.98 5.82 -27.48
N ALA A 125 -8.60 6.35 -28.53
CA ALA A 125 -8.57 7.78 -28.84
C ALA A 125 -9.59 8.59 -28.05
N ARG A 126 -10.62 7.95 -27.47
CA ARG A 126 -11.63 8.64 -26.66
C ARG A 126 -11.06 9.07 -25.31
N ARG A 127 -11.59 10.16 -24.76
CA ARG A 127 -11.26 10.67 -23.44
C ARG A 127 -12.50 10.69 -22.56
N ASP A 128 -12.34 10.32 -21.30
CA ASP A 128 -13.41 10.22 -20.32
C ASP A 128 -13.02 10.90 -18.99
N SER A 129 -13.87 10.76 -17.97
CA SER A 129 -13.63 11.38 -16.67
C SER A 129 -12.48 10.76 -15.87
N PHE A 130 -11.97 9.58 -16.25
CA PHE A 130 -10.73 9.02 -15.70
C PHE A 130 -9.50 9.73 -16.26
N ASP A 131 -9.49 10.05 -17.56
CA ASP A 131 -8.40 10.78 -18.20
C ASP A 131 -8.22 12.19 -17.61
N GLU A 132 -9.31 12.85 -17.23
CA GLU A 132 -9.27 14.11 -16.45
C GLU A 132 -8.47 13.99 -15.14
N ARG A 133 -8.43 12.79 -14.54
CA ARG A 133 -7.66 12.53 -13.30
C ARG A 133 -6.20 12.20 -13.57
N LEU A 134 -5.84 11.92 -14.82
CA LEU A 134 -4.46 11.71 -15.29
C LEU A 134 -3.83 13.02 -15.79
N ALA A 135 -4.65 13.96 -16.25
CA ALA A 135 -4.25 15.31 -16.65
C ALA A 135 -3.85 16.19 -15.46
N VAL A 136 -2.65 15.96 -14.95
CA VAL A 136 -2.08 16.73 -13.83
C VAL A 136 -1.55 18.07 -14.35
N PRO A 137 -1.98 19.24 -13.80
CA PRO A 137 -1.43 20.52 -14.21
C PRO A 137 0.10 20.56 -14.14
N PRO A 138 0.80 21.16 -15.11
CA PRO A 138 0.26 22.02 -16.17
C PRO A 138 -0.29 21.28 -17.41
N PHE A 139 -0.34 19.95 -17.40
CA PHE A 139 -0.89 19.17 -18.50
C PHE A 139 -2.40 19.21 -18.52
N SER A 140 -2.96 19.06 -19.72
CA SER A 140 -4.38 18.98 -20.01
C SER A 140 -4.79 17.56 -20.40
N VAL A 141 -6.09 17.33 -20.55
CA VAL A 141 -6.61 16.03 -21.04
C VAL A 141 -6.12 15.70 -22.44
N ALA A 142 -5.75 16.72 -23.24
CA ALA A 142 -5.19 16.51 -24.57
C ALA A 142 -3.79 15.85 -24.53
N ASP A 143 -3.06 15.99 -23.43
CA ASP A 143 -1.72 15.42 -23.25
C ASP A 143 -1.78 13.96 -22.74
N VAL A 144 -2.92 13.55 -22.19
CA VAL A 144 -3.16 12.17 -21.74
C VAL A 144 -3.26 11.25 -22.95
N THR A 145 -2.55 10.12 -22.92
CA THR A 145 -2.59 9.14 -24.01
C THR A 145 -3.66 8.07 -23.79
N GLY A 146 -3.85 7.19 -24.78
CA GLY A 146 -4.82 6.08 -24.73
C GLY A 146 -4.17 4.70 -24.75
N ARG A 147 -2.91 4.61 -24.34
CA ARG A 147 -2.07 3.42 -24.45
C ARG A 147 -2.59 2.28 -23.60
N PHE A 148 -3.08 2.55 -22.38
CA PHE A 148 -3.68 1.51 -21.55
C PHE A 148 -4.93 0.92 -22.21
N ARG A 149 -5.82 1.77 -22.76
CA ARG A 149 -7.00 1.31 -23.50
C ARG A 149 -6.59 0.55 -24.76
N GLY A 150 -5.57 1.00 -25.49
CA GLY A 150 -5.01 0.28 -26.64
C GLY A 150 -4.54 -1.13 -26.26
N ARG A 151 -3.82 -1.26 -25.14
CA ARG A 151 -3.44 -2.56 -24.58
C ARG A 151 -4.66 -3.40 -24.25
N LEU A 152 -5.68 -2.83 -23.59
CA LEU A 152 -6.89 -3.54 -23.21
C LEU A 152 -7.65 -4.08 -24.44
N VAL A 153 -7.80 -3.27 -25.48
CA VAL A 153 -8.40 -3.68 -26.76
C VAL A 153 -7.59 -4.82 -27.38
N SER A 154 -6.26 -4.71 -27.40
CA SER A 154 -5.38 -5.78 -27.89
C SER A 154 -5.57 -7.08 -27.11
N THR A 155 -5.66 -7.03 -25.77
CA THR A 155 -5.80 -8.24 -24.95
C THR A 155 -7.19 -8.86 -25.10
N LEU A 156 -8.24 -8.06 -25.29
CA LEU A 156 -9.59 -8.54 -25.62
C LEU A 156 -9.60 -9.28 -26.96
N ARG A 157 -8.98 -8.69 -27.99
CA ARG A 157 -8.84 -9.29 -29.33
C ARG A 157 -7.93 -10.52 -29.35
N ASP A 158 -6.90 -10.58 -28.52
CA ASP A 158 -5.99 -11.73 -28.46
C ASP A 158 -6.60 -12.94 -27.76
N HIS A 159 -7.47 -12.72 -26.76
CA HIS A 159 -7.88 -13.79 -25.86
C HIS A 159 -9.04 -14.62 -26.43
N PRO A 160 -8.89 -15.95 -26.60
CA PRO A 160 -9.90 -16.78 -27.28
C PRO A 160 -11.20 -16.93 -26.48
N GLY A 161 -11.15 -16.82 -25.15
CA GLY A 161 -12.33 -16.93 -24.27
C GLY A 161 -13.14 -15.64 -24.11
N VAL A 162 -12.96 -14.67 -25.00
CA VAL A 162 -13.70 -13.41 -25.02
C VAL A 162 -14.64 -13.42 -26.23
N ALA A 163 -15.93 -13.27 -25.97
CA ALA A 163 -16.92 -12.98 -27.00
C ALA A 163 -16.84 -11.49 -27.37
N LEU A 164 -16.77 -11.19 -28.67
CA LEU A 164 -16.68 -9.83 -29.19
C LEU A 164 -17.84 -9.62 -30.18
N VAL A 165 -18.69 -8.66 -29.87
CA VAL A 165 -19.81 -8.23 -30.70
C VAL A 165 -19.60 -6.76 -31.04
N ASP A 166 -19.56 -6.46 -32.33
CA ASP A 166 -19.59 -5.10 -32.86
C ASP A 166 -21.06 -4.77 -33.16
N LEU A 167 -21.62 -3.88 -32.35
CA LEU A 167 -23.04 -3.49 -32.40
C LEU A 167 -23.33 -2.53 -33.55
N ASP A 168 -22.35 -1.75 -33.99
CA ASP A 168 -22.53 -0.77 -35.05
C ASP A 168 -22.68 -1.45 -36.43
N SER A 169 -21.93 -2.54 -36.63
CA SER A 169 -22.02 -3.41 -37.80
C SER A 169 -23.02 -4.57 -37.63
N GLY A 170 -23.46 -4.85 -36.40
CA GLY A 170 -24.30 -5.99 -36.07
C GLY A 170 -23.61 -7.34 -36.22
N THR A 171 -22.28 -7.39 -36.03
CA THR A 171 -21.48 -8.60 -36.28
C THR A 171 -20.89 -9.19 -35.01
N VAL A 172 -20.86 -10.52 -34.94
CA VAL A 172 -20.11 -11.26 -33.91
C VAL A 172 -18.70 -11.51 -34.45
N GLU A 173 -17.74 -10.67 -34.08
CA GLU A 173 -16.33 -10.84 -34.46
C GLU A 173 -15.75 -12.15 -33.91
N ARG A 174 -16.16 -12.52 -32.70
CA ARG A 174 -15.76 -13.76 -32.03
C ARG A 174 -16.85 -14.23 -31.08
N ASP A 175 -17.18 -15.52 -31.12
CA ASP A 175 -18.20 -16.08 -30.25
C ASP A 175 -17.70 -16.35 -28.80
N GLY A 176 -16.38 -16.41 -28.58
CA GLY A 176 -15.79 -16.63 -27.26
C GLY A 176 -15.92 -18.07 -26.74
N ALA A 177 -16.18 -19.04 -27.63
CA ALA A 177 -16.23 -20.45 -27.25
C ALA A 177 -14.86 -20.90 -26.71
N TYR A 178 -14.80 -21.35 -25.46
CA TYR A 178 -13.55 -21.66 -24.78
C TYR A 178 -13.65 -22.96 -24.00
N ARG A 179 -13.17 -24.02 -24.64
CA ARG A 179 -12.95 -25.31 -23.97
C ARG A 179 -11.44 -25.52 -23.85
N GLN A 180 -10.87 -25.26 -22.68
CA GLN A 180 -9.57 -25.86 -22.40
C GLN A 180 -9.75 -27.38 -22.43
N GLY A 181 -8.94 -28.08 -23.22
CA GLY A 181 -8.94 -29.55 -23.28
C GLY A 181 -8.41 -30.23 -22.01
N ILE A 182 -8.27 -29.50 -20.91
CA ILE A 182 -7.73 -29.95 -19.63
C ILE A 182 -8.75 -29.55 -18.57
N SER A 183 -9.57 -30.51 -18.12
CA SER A 183 -10.29 -30.37 -16.86
C SER A 183 -9.26 -30.49 -15.75
N PHE A 184 -9.08 -29.42 -14.98
CA PHE A 184 -8.42 -29.54 -13.69
C PHE A 184 -9.48 -30.06 -12.71
N ASP A 185 -9.61 -31.38 -12.61
CA ASP A 185 -10.45 -31.97 -11.58
C ASP A 185 -9.85 -31.56 -10.22
N ALA A 186 -10.52 -30.64 -9.53
CA ALA A 186 -10.10 -30.19 -8.22
C ALA A 186 -10.05 -31.41 -7.29
N ALA A 187 -8.90 -31.65 -6.67
CA ALA A 187 -8.80 -32.73 -5.71
C ALA A 187 -9.76 -32.42 -4.54
N PRO A 188 -10.58 -33.40 -4.09
CA PRO A 188 -11.48 -33.17 -2.99
C PRO A 188 -10.68 -32.84 -1.71
N PRO A 189 -11.26 -32.06 -0.78
CA PRO A 189 -10.67 -31.80 0.53
C PRO A 189 -10.20 -33.09 1.19
N ARG A 190 -8.98 -33.06 1.75
CA ARG A 190 -8.44 -34.21 2.49
C ARG A 190 -8.75 -34.02 3.96
N ILE A 191 -9.32 -35.05 4.58
CA ILE A 191 -9.51 -35.07 6.03
C ILE A 191 -8.35 -35.88 6.62
N PRO A 192 -7.46 -35.26 7.44
CA PRO A 192 -6.41 -35.99 8.12
C PRO A 192 -6.98 -37.10 9.01
N ARG A 193 -6.21 -38.19 9.17
CA ARG A 193 -6.62 -39.31 10.04
C ARG A 193 -6.73 -38.82 11.48
N GLU A 194 -7.66 -39.40 12.22
CA GLU A 194 -7.99 -38.98 13.60
C GLU A 194 -6.77 -38.86 14.54
N LYS A 195 -5.78 -39.75 14.41
CA LYS A 195 -4.56 -39.73 15.24
C LYS A 195 -3.61 -38.56 14.94
N ASN A 196 -3.79 -37.91 13.80
CA ASN A 196 -2.91 -36.88 13.27
C ASN A 196 -3.63 -35.53 13.11
N ARG A 197 -4.82 -35.38 13.69
CA ARG A 197 -5.66 -34.19 13.54
C ARG A 197 -6.00 -33.62 14.91
N ARG A 198 -5.65 -32.37 15.17
CA ARG A 198 -6.07 -31.65 16.38
C ARG A 198 -7.47 -31.08 16.22
N PHE A 199 -7.75 -30.43 15.09
CA PHE A 199 -9.05 -29.80 14.88
C PHE A 199 -10.17 -30.82 14.64
N PRO A 200 -11.44 -30.45 14.90
CA PRO A 200 -12.57 -31.35 14.73
C PRO A 200 -12.74 -31.77 13.27
N ARG A 201 -13.21 -33.00 13.04
CA ARG A 201 -13.50 -33.53 11.70
C ARG A 201 -14.36 -32.58 10.88
N ARG A 202 -15.32 -31.94 11.54
CA ARG A 202 -16.28 -31.02 10.93
C ARG A 202 -15.61 -29.80 10.30
N ALA A 203 -14.50 -29.32 10.87
CA ALA A 203 -13.76 -28.20 10.30
C ALA A 203 -13.22 -28.55 8.90
N TYR A 204 -12.67 -29.76 8.72
CA TYR A 204 -12.17 -30.23 7.43
C TYR A 204 -13.28 -30.60 6.44
N GLU A 205 -14.43 -31.09 6.92
CA GLU A 205 -15.61 -31.32 6.09
C GLU A 205 -16.18 -30.01 5.51
N ASN A 206 -15.93 -28.89 6.19
CA ASN A 206 -16.33 -27.56 5.74
C ASN A 206 -15.31 -26.89 4.79
N CYS A 207 -14.17 -27.54 4.50
CA CYS A 207 -13.26 -27.09 3.44
C CYS A 207 -13.82 -27.43 2.06
N LEU A 208 -13.56 -26.57 1.08
CA LEU A 208 -14.02 -26.72 -0.31
C LEU A 208 -12.96 -27.31 -1.24
N THR A 209 -11.68 -27.08 -0.93
CA THR A 209 -10.54 -27.49 -1.76
C THR A 209 -9.49 -28.24 -0.94
N ALA A 210 -8.65 -29.02 -1.61
CA ALA A 210 -7.58 -29.79 -0.97
C ALA A 210 -6.51 -28.89 -0.33
N ASP A 211 -6.14 -27.79 -0.98
CA ASP A 211 -5.22 -26.81 -0.43
C ASP A 211 -5.80 -26.09 0.80
N GLN A 212 -7.11 -25.83 0.86
CA GLN A 212 -7.78 -25.29 2.03
C GLN A 212 -7.70 -26.24 3.22
N SER A 213 -7.89 -27.54 2.99
CA SER A 213 -7.69 -28.55 4.04
C SER A 213 -6.24 -28.65 4.49
N ALA A 214 -5.27 -28.52 3.58
CA ALA A 214 -3.85 -28.51 3.93
C ALA A 214 -3.44 -27.25 4.71
N ALA A 215 -4.00 -26.09 4.35
CA ALA A 215 -3.80 -24.85 5.10
C ALA A 215 -4.43 -24.92 6.50
N LEU A 216 -5.61 -25.54 6.63
CA LEU A 216 -6.23 -25.79 7.94
C LEU A 216 -5.37 -26.73 8.79
N GLU A 217 -4.76 -27.76 8.19
CA GLU A 217 -3.81 -28.66 8.85
C GLU A 217 -2.57 -27.89 9.34
N ALA A 218 -2.00 -26.98 8.54
CA ALA A 218 -0.91 -26.11 8.98
C ALA A 218 -1.32 -25.17 10.13
N LEU A 219 -2.55 -24.65 10.09
CA LEU A 219 -3.10 -23.79 11.15
C LEU A 219 -3.32 -24.52 12.49
N GLU A 220 -3.28 -25.86 12.54
CA GLU A 220 -3.31 -26.60 13.80
C GLU A 220 -2.13 -26.25 14.72
N ALA A 221 -1.00 -25.80 14.16
CA ALA A 221 0.17 -25.35 14.92
C ALA A 221 -0.12 -24.12 15.80
N LEU A 222 -1.22 -23.38 15.54
CA LEU A 222 -1.65 -22.26 16.40
C LEU A 222 -2.03 -22.69 17.82
N ALA A 223 -2.31 -23.98 18.04
CA ALA A 223 -2.59 -24.50 19.37
C ALA A 223 -1.33 -24.54 20.26
N ASP A 224 -0.13 -24.42 19.69
CA ASP A 224 1.13 -24.48 20.41
C ASP A 224 1.88 -23.12 20.35
N PRO A 225 2.31 -22.55 21.50
CA PRO A 225 3.12 -21.34 21.51
C PRO A 225 4.44 -21.49 20.76
N GLY A 226 4.93 -20.40 20.17
CA GLY A 226 6.17 -20.36 19.40
C GLY A 226 5.96 -20.51 17.89
N ASN A 227 4.76 -20.83 17.44
CA ASN A 227 4.45 -21.02 16.01
C ASN A 227 4.01 -19.72 15.32
N ALA A 228 4.49 -19.54 14.09
CA ALA A 228 4.00 -18.53 13.16
C ALA A 228 3.60 -19.18 11.83
N ILE A 229 2.35 -19.00 11.41
CA ILE A 229 1.85 -19.59 10.16
C ILE A 229 1.63 -18.48 9.15
N VAL A 230 2.17 -18.62 7.94
CA VAL A 230 1.92 -17.67 6.84
C VAL A 230 1.03 -18.36 5.81
N VAL A 231 -0.21 -17.89 5.69
CA VAL A 231 -1.16 -18.38 4.69
C VAL A 231 -1.17 -17.40 3.51
N GLU A 232 -0.50 -17.79 2.43
CA GLU A 232 -0.43 -17.06 1.17
C GLU A 232 -1.51 -17.53 0.21
N ALA A 233 -2.31 -16.61 -0.31
CA ALA A 233 -3.37 -16.97 -1.26
C ALA A 233 -3.68 -15.82 -2.21
N ASP A 234 -4.15 -16.11 -3.41
CA ASP A 234 -4.81 -15.08 -4.20
C ASP A 234 -6.20 -14.77 -3.63
N ARG A 235 -6.81 -13.70 -4.16
CA ARG A 235 -8.18 -13.37 -3.76
C ARG A 235 -9.15 -14.47 -4.21
N GLY A 236 -10.10 -14.80 -3.34
CA GLY A 236 -11.16 -15.77 -3.65
C GLY A 236 -10.69 -17.23 -3.62
N ARG A 237 -9.61 -17.54 -2.88
CA ARG A 237 -9.10 -18.90 -2.65
C ARG A 237 -9.45 -19.48 -1.27
N GLY A 238 -10.29 -18.79 -0.48
CA GLY A 238 -10.81 -19.33 0.79
C GLY A 238 -9.93 -19.12 2.03
N LYS A 239 -8.98 -18.18 1.99
CA LYS A 239 -8.05 -17.87 3.10
C LYS A 239 -8.75 -17.47 4.40
N SER A 240 -9.59 -16.43 4.39
CA SER A 240 -10.38 -16.01 5.57
C SER A 240 -11.29 -17.14 6.08
N SER A 241 -11.74 -18.02 5.18
CA SER A 241 -12.52 -19.20 5.57
C SER A 241 -11.68 -20.25 6.29
N ALA A 242 -10.45 -20.54 5.84
CA ALA A 242 -9.55 -21.44 6.56
C ALA A 242 -9.18 -20.86 7.95
N ALA A 243 -8.89 -19.56 7.99
CA ALA A 243 -8.62 -18.83 9.23
C ALA A 243 -9.80 -18.88 10.21
N GLY A 244 -11.04 -18.70 9.73
CA GLY A 244 -12.25 -18.81 10.55
C GLY A 244 -12.51 -20.22 11.07
N LEU A 245 -12.26 -21.25 10.26
CA LEU A 245 -12.35 -22.64 10.69
C LEU A 245 -11.31 -22.96 11.78
N ALA A 246 -10.09 -22.45 11.67
CA ALA A 246 -9.06 -22.60 12.69
C ALA A 246 -9.44 -21.86 13.99
N ALA A 247 -9.85 -20.58 13.90
CA ALA A 247 -10.26 -19.78 15.06
C ALA A 247 -11.45 -20.42 15.81
N GLY A 248 -12.46 -20.90 15.08
CA GLY A 248 -13.60 -21.61 15.67
C GLY A 248 -13.20 -22.93 16.32
N SER A 249 -12.24 -23.65 15.74
CA SER A 249 -11.72 -24.92 16.32
C SER A 249 -10.98 -24.68 17.63
N LEU A 250 -10.08 -23.68 17.68
CA LEU A 250 -9.34 -23.30 18.89
C LEU A 250 -10.29 -22.81 19.99
N ALA A 251 -11.26 -21.96 19.64
CA ALA A 251 -12.26 -21.48 20.60
C ALA A 251 -13.12 -22.62 21.15
N ALA A 252 -13.47 -23.61 20.34
CA ALA A 252 -14.21 -24.80 20.80
C ALA A 252 -13.41 -25.59 21.86
N GLU A 253 -12.08 -25.56 21.82
CA GLU A 253 -11.19 -26.19 22.81
C GLU A 253 -10.92 -25.33 24.05
N GLY A 254 -11.37 -24.07 24.05
CA GLY A 254 -11.28 -23.17 25.21
C GLY A 254 -10.32 -21.99 25.06
N ALA A 255 -9.69 -21.82 23.89
CA ALA A 255 -8.72 -20.75 23.65
C ALA A 255 -9.37 -19.36 23.44
N ASP A 256 -8.71 -18.28 23.87
CA ASP A 256 -8.99 -16.90 23.45
C ASP A 256 -8.22 -16.58 22.16
N VAL A 257 -8.94 -16.40 21.07
CA VAL A 257 -8.41 -16.08 19.75
C VAL A 257 -8.72 -14.63 19.40
N VAL A 258 -7.67 -13.83 19.26
CA VAL A 258 -7.80 -12.46 18.74
C VAL A 258 -7.75 -12.51 17.22
N VAL A 259 -8.68 -11.83 16.57
CA VAL A 259 -8.66 -11.61 15.11
C VAL A 259 -8.43 -10.13 14.84
N THR A 260 -7.49 -9.81 13.96
CA THR A 260 -7.28 -8.45 13.50
C THR A 260 -7.18 -8.38 11.97
N ALA A 261 -7.61 -7.27 11.40
CA ALA A 261 -7.60 -6.98 9.97
C ALA A 261 -7.63 -5.45 9.78
N PRO A 262 -7.40 -4.91 8.57
CA PRO A 262 -7.44 -3.46 8.31
C PRO A 262 -8.76 -2.79 8.75
N GLY A 263 -9.86 -3.55 8.73
CA GLY A 263 -11.12 -3.16 9.32
C GLY A 263 -12.02 -4.36 9.59
N LYS A 264 -13.05 -4.17 10.42
CA LYS A 264 -14.01 -5.24 10.78
C LYS A 264 -14.58 -5.96 9.56
N ARG A 265 -14.98 -5.22 8.52
CA ARG A 265 -15.53 -5.79 7.28
C ARG A 265 -14.59 -6.79 6.60
N ASN A 266 -13.28 -6.63 6.73
CA ASN A 266 -12.30 -7.56 6.17
C ASN A 266 -12.29 -8.89 6.94
N ALA A 267 -12.53 -8.86 8.26
CA ALA A 267 -12.60 -10.06 9.10
C ALA A 267 -13.96 -10.78 9.05
N ALA A 268 -14.98 -10.23 8.37
CA ALA A 268 -16.35 -10.75 8.44
C ALA A 268 -16.47 -12.24 8.07
N GLU A 269 -15.74 -12.70 7.04
CA GLU A 269 -15.75 -14.10 6.63
C GLU A 269 -15.10 -15.03 7.69
N VAL A 270 -14.07 -14.56 8.41
CA VAL A 270 -13.45 -15.31 9.51
C VAL A 270 -14.49 -15.61 10.59
N PHE A 271 -15.24 -14.59 11.00
CA PHE A 271 -16.29 -14.71 12.01
C PHE A 271 -17.48 -15.56 11.53
N ALA A 272 -17.95 -15.35 10.30
CA ALA A 272 -19.05 -16.13 9.74
C ALA A 272 -18.74 -17.64 9.70
N ARG A 273 -17.48 -17.99 9.41
CA ARG A 273 -17.02 -19.38 9.36
C ARG A 273 -16.79 -19.98 10.75
N ALA A 274 -16.25 -19.20 11.68
CA ALA A 274 -16.10 -19.60 13.08
C ALA A 274 -17.48 -19.85 13.73
N GLU A 275 -18.44 -18.94 13.56
CA GLU A 275 -19.80 -19.08 14.10
C GLU A 275 -20.51 -20.33 13.56
N ARG A 276 -20.43 -20.55 12.23
CA ARG A 276 -21.01 -21.74 11.60
C ARG A 276 -20.42 -23.03 12.19
N LEU A 277 -19.10 -23.11 12.30
CA LEU A 277 -18.43 -24.29 12.85
C LEU A 277 -18.82 -24.52 14.32
N LEU A 278 -18.76 -23.48 15.17
CA LEU A 278 -19.16 -23.58 16.58
C LEU A 278 -20.62 -24.03 16.73
N SER A 279 -21.51 -23.53 15.87
CA SER A 279 -22.92 -23.93 15.85
C SER A 279 -23.10 -25.40 15.46
N GLU A 280 -22.42 -25.88 14.43
CA GLU A 280 -22.48 -27.28 13.99
C GLU A 280 -21.90 -28.25 15.02
N LEU A 281 -20.90 -27.80 15.79
CA LEU A 281 -20.32 -28.56 16.91
C LEU A 281 -21.21 -28.52 18.16
N GLY A 282 -22.24 -27.67 18.21
CA GLY A 282 -23.03 -27.42 19.41
C GLY A 282 -22.22 -26.74 20.53
N ALA A 283 -21.18 -26.00 20.16
CA ALA A 283 -20.24 -25.35 21.07
C ALA A 283 -20.43 -23.83 21.18
N LEU A 284 -21.35 -23.23 20.42
CA LEU A 284 -21.62 -21.78 20.48
C LEU A 284 -22.49 -21.44 21.72
N ARG A 285 -21.93 -20.64 22.64
CA ARG A 285 -22.61 -20.19 23.86
C ARG A 285 -23.31 -18.83 23.68
N GLY A 286 -22.69 -17.91 22.92
CA GLY A 286 -23.21 -16.57 22.71
C GLY A 286 -22.30 -15.69 21.86
N GLY A 287 -22.78 -14.48 21.55
CA GLY A 287 -22.17 -13.61 20.54
C GLY A 287 -22.71 -13.88 19.12
N GLY A 288 -22.12 -13.25 18.12
CA GLY A 288 -22.51 -13.41 16.72
C GLY A 288 -21.44 -12.86 15.78
N ALA A 289 -21.40 -13.37 14.53
CA ALA A 289 -20.42 -12.91 13.57
C ALA A 289 -20.55 -11.41 13.24
N ASP A 290 -21.79 -10.89 13.23
CA ASP A 290 -22.08 -9.48 12.99
C ASP A 290 -21.54 -8.56 14.11
N ASP A 291 -21.43 -9.09 15.34
CA ASP A 291 -20.85 -8.38 16.48
C ASP A 291 -19.32 -8.45 16.51
N PHE A 292 -18.73 -9.35 15.70
CA PHE A 292 -17.30 -9.68 15.69
C PHE A 292 -16.80 -10.18 17.05
N ASP A 293 -17.65 -10.96 17.72
CA ASP A 293 -17.42 -11.51 19.05
C ASP A 293 -18.21 -12.83 19.20
N LEU A 294 -17.52 -13.93 19.45
CA LEU A 294 -18.08 -15.26 19.59
C LEU A 294 -17.55 -15.90 20.87
N ALA A 295 -18.42 -16.50 21.68
CA ALA A 295 -18.05 -17.25 22.87
C ALA A 295 -18.45 -18.72 22.75
N ALA A 296 -17.53 -19.61 23.10
CA ALA A 296 -17.74 -21.06 23.13
C ALA A 296 -18.18 -21.55 24.52
N GLU A 297 -18.82 -22.72 24.56
CA GLU A 297 -19.26 -23.42 25.78
C GLU A 297 -18.08 -23.86 26.67
N SER A 298 -16.93 -24.14 26.06
CA SER A 298 -15.68 -24.48 26.75
C SER A 298 -15.02 -23.30 27.45
N GLY A 299 -15.55 -22.08 27.28
CA GLY A 299 -14.97 -20.83 27.80
C GLY A 299 -14.08 -20.08 26.81
N GLY A 300 -13.78 -20.67 25.65
CA GLY A 300 -13.01 -20.03 24.59
C GLY A 300 -13.77 -18.90 23.89
N ARG A 301 -13.05 -18.06 23.13
CA ARG A 301 -13.62 -16.87 22.49
C ARG A 301 -12.91 -16.56 21.17
N VAL A 302 -13.64 -15.98 20.22
CA VAL A 302 -13.06 -15.33 19.03
C VAL A 302 -13.51 -13.87 19.04
N ARG A 303 -12.58 -12.91 19.01
CA ARG A 303 -12.91 -11.48 19.13
C ARG A 303 -12.08 -10.60 18.21
N TYR A 304 -12.72 -9.59 17.61
CA TYR A 304 -12.02 -8.63 16.77
C TYR A 304 -11.35 -7.54 17.61
N VAL A 305 -10.09 -7.24 17.30
CA VAL A 305 -9.36 -6.09 17.86
C VAL A 305 -8.75 -5.26 16.72
N PRO A 306 -8.88 -3.92 16.74
CA PRO A 306 -8.22 -3.07 15.74
C PRO A 306 -6.69 -3.28 15.70
N PRO A 307 -6.04 -3.18 14.53
CA PRO A 307 -4.61 -3.45 14.39
C PRO A 307 -3.70 -2.70 15.37
N THR A 308 -4.04 -1.46 15.72
CA THR A 308 -3.27 -0.61 16.64
C THR A 308 -3.29 -1.10 18.09
N GLU A 309 -4.30 -1.89 18.46
CA GLU A 309 -4.49 -2.44 19.82
C GLU A 309 -4.20 -3.95 19.87
N ALA A 310 -4.21 -4.62 18.72
CA ALA A 310 -4.11 -6.07 18.60
C ALA A 310 -2.80 -6.63 19.17
N GLY A 311 -1.67 -5.93 19.02
CA GLY A 311 -0.38 -6.40 19.57
C GLY A 311 -0.41 -6.56 21.10
N ALA A 312 -0.95 -5.56 21.81
CA ALA A 312 -1.10 -5.64 23.27
C ALA A 312 -2.17 -6.67 23.67
N ALA A 313 -3.32 -6.66 23.00
CA ALA A 313 -4.42 -7.57 23.30
C ALA A 313 -4.09 -9.05 23.02
N ALA A 314 -3.15 -9.32 22.11
CA ALA A 314 -2.71 -10.65 21.73
C ALA A 314 -1.64 -11.22 22.66
N ALA A 315 -0.92 -10.38 23.41
CA ALA A 315 0.04 -10.85 24.42
C ALA A 315 -0.65 -11.62 25.56
N ASP A 316 -1.92 -11.29 25.85
CA ASP A 316 -2.75 -11.94 26.87
C ASP A 316 -3.72 -12.99 26.30
N ALA A 317 -3.69 -13.25 24.98
CA ALA A 317 -4.54 -14.23 24.30
C ALA A 317 -3.75 -15.50 23.96
N ASP A 318 -4.43 -16.58 23.61
CA ASP A 318 -3.77 -17.84 23.25
C ASP A 318 -3.24 -17.84 21.81
N ALA A 319 -3.97 -17.20 20.89
CA ALA A 319 -3.57 -17.08 19.50
C ALA A 319 -4.05 -15.79 18.84
N LEU A 320 -3.31 -15.33 17.83
CA LEU A 320 -3.66 -14.19 16.99
C LEU A 320 -3.82 -14.61 15.52
N VAL A 321 -4.93 -14.21 14.90
CA VAL A 321 -5.16 -14.35 13.46
C VAL A 321 -5.18 -12.96 12.83
N VAL A 322 -4.25 -12.72 11.92
CA VAL A 322 -4.12 -11.47 11.16
C VAL A 322 -4.62 -11.71 9.75
N ASP A 323 -5.82 -11.24 9.42
CA ASP A 323 -6.37 -11.34 8.05
C ASP A 323 -6.02 -10.10 7.22
N GLU A 324 -5.78 -10.31 5.93
CA GLU A 324 -5.20 -9.33 5.01
C GLU A 324 -3.92 -8.66 5.56
N ALA A 325 -3.01 -9.47 6.10
CA ALA A 325 -1.81 -9.01 6.79
C ALA A 325 -0.95 -8.03 5.97
N ALA A 326 -0.84 -8.21 4.64
CA ALA A 326 -0.06 -7.30 3.80
C ALA A 326 -0.64 -5.89 3.66
N ALA A 327 -1.90 -5.67 4.03
CA ALA A 327 -2.50 -4.35 4.09
C ALA A 327 -2.13 -3.59 5.38
N LEU A 328 -1.45 -4.23 6.33
CA LEU A 328 -1.03 -3.63 7.58
C LEU A 328 0.44 -3.16 7.54
N PRO A 329 0.80 -2.09 8.27
CA PRO A 329 2.17 -1.64 8.41
C PRO A 329 3.09 -2.70 9.04
N VAL A 330 4.34 -2.80 8.57
CA VAL A 330 5.33 -3.77 9.07
C VAL A 330 5.53 -3.64 10.59
N ARG A 331 5.56 -2.42 11.13
CA ARG A 331 5.67 -2.18 12.57
C ARG A 331 4.54 -2.86 13.38
N LEU A 332 3.31 -2.86 12.85
CA LEU A 332 2.21 -3.55 13.52
C LEU A 332 2.41 -5.06 13.43
N LEU A 333 2.78 -5.57 12.26
CA LEU A 333 3.10 -6.99 12.05
C LEU A 333 4.21 -7.49 12.99
N GLU A 334 5.26 -6.69 13.21
CA GLU A 334 6.32 -6.97 14.18
C GLU A 334 5.78 -7.03 15.61
N SER A 335 4.88 -6.11 16.00
CA SER A 335 4.28 -6.14 17.34
C SER A 335 3.39 -7.36 17.57
N PHE A 336 2.83 -7.94 16.51
CA PHE A 336 2.01 -9.15 16.57
C PHE A 336 2.84 -10.41 16.86
N LEU A 337 4.16 -10.36 16.64
CA LEU A 337 5.08 -11.43 17.06
C LEU A 337 5.22 -11.53 18.58
N ALA A 338 4.59 -10.66 19.37
CA ALA A 338 4.48 -10.82 20.82
C ALA A 338 3.43 -11.87 21.22
N ALA A 339 2.49 -12.22 20.34
CA ALA A 339 1.46 -13.23 20.63
C ALA A 339 2.07 -14.62 20.87
N PRO A 340 1.48 -15.50 21.71
CA PRO A 340 2.00 -16.85 21.91
C PRO A 340 2.08 -17.66 20.62
N ALA A 341 1.05 -17.60 19.77
CA ALA A 341 1.05 -18.14 18.41
C ALA A 341 0.32 -17.17 17.46
N VAL A 342 0.75 -17.10 16.19
CA VAL A 342 0.20 -16.13 15.22
C VAL A 342 0.05 -16.71 13.83
N ALA A 343 -1.06 -16.39 13.15
CA ALA A 343 -1.26 -16.66 11.74
C ALA A 343 -1.38 -15.36 10.94
N PHE A 344 -0.54 -15.21 9.92
CA PHE A 344 -0.60 -14.13 8.94
C PHE A 344 -1.26 -14.63 7.66
N CYS A 345 -2.53 -14.29 7.49
CA CYS A 345 -3.28 -14.54 6.29
C CYS A 345 -3.10 -13.37 5.32
N THR A 346 -2.39 -13.59 4.22
CA THR A 346 -2.10 -12.52 3.25
C THR A 346 -2.56 -12.84 1.83
N THR A 347 -3.09 -11.83 1.15
CA THR A 347 -3.36 -11.92 -0.29
C THR A 347 -2.05 -11.75 -1.05
N VAL A 348 -1.72 -12.55 -2.07
CA VAL A 348 -0.47 -12.37 -2.86
C VAL A 348 -0.78 -11.66 -4.18
N ARG A 349 -1.74 -12.15 -4.98
CA ARG A 349 -2.21 -11.48 -6.20
C ARG A 349 -3.66 -11.03 -6.07
N GLY A 350 -3.96 -9.81 -6.53
CA GLY A 350 -5.30 -9.26 -6.48
C GLY A 350 -5.37 -7.77 -6.87
N TYR A 351 -6.57 -7.33 -7.20
CA TYR A 351 -6.88 -5.96 -7.64
C TYR A 351 -6.98 -4.93 -6.48
N GLU A 352 -6.80 -5.36 -5.23
CA GLU A 352 -6.77 -4.48 -4.04
C GLU A 352 -5.36 -4.04 -3.63
N GLY A 353 -4.33 -4.50 -4.34
CA GLY A 353 -2.99 -3.92 -4.31
C GLY A 353 -2.15 -4.14 -3.06
N ALA A 354 -2.67 -4.79 -2.02
CA ALA A 354 -1.99 -4.91 -0.74
C ALA A 354 -0.93 -6.04 -0.69
N GLY A 355 -0.97 -7.00 -1.60
CA GLY A 355 -0.53 -8.36 -1.25
C GLY A 355 0.96 -8.69 -1.18
N ARG A 356 1.79 -8.04 -1.99
CA ARG A 356 3.16 -8.54 -2.24
C ARG A 356 4.25 -7.86 -1.43
N GLY A 357 3.93 -6.77 -0.75
CA GLY A 357 4.87 -6.07 0.14
C GLY A 357 5.21 -6.87 1.40
N PHE A 358 4.31 -7.76 1.86
CA PHE A 358 4.50 -8.59 3.05
C PHE A 358 5.72 -9.52 2.94
N ALA A 359 5.78 -10.32 1.87
CA ALA A 359 6.86 -11.29 1.66
C ALA A 359 8.25 -10.62 1.51
N VAL A 360 8.28 -9.34 1.17
CA VAL A 360 9.51 -8.61 0.83
C VAL A 360 10.01 -7.68 1.95
N ARG A 361 9.19 -7.45 2.99
CA ARG A 361 9.51 -6.50 4.07
C ARG A 361 9.40 -7.08 5.46
N PHE A 362 8.48 -8.02 5.66
CA PHE A 362 8.25 -8.65 6.95
C PHE A 362 8.84 -10.05 7.03
N ARG A 363 9.00 -10.74 5.88
CA ARG A 363 9.48 -12.13 5.87
C ARG A 363 10.88 -12.29 6.47
N ASP A 364 11.83 -11.41 6.12
CA ASP A 364 13.17 -11.42 6.73
C ASP A 364 13.08 -11.25 8.27
N ARG A 365 12.19 -10.37 8.75
CA ARG A 365 11.96 -10.15 10.19
C ARG A 365 11.30 -11.33 10.88
N LEU A 366 10.44 -12.06 10.16
CA LEU A 366 9.79 -13.27 10.63
C LEU A 366 10.77 -14.43 10.69
N ASP A 367 11.64 -14.57 9.68
CA ASP A 367 12.70 -15.59 9.62
C ASP A 367 13.78 -15.34 10.69
N ASP A 368 14.05 -14.08 11.04
CA ASP A 368 14.94 -13.69 12.14
C ASP A 368 14.29 -13.83 13.54
N ALA A 369 12.97 -14.04 13.62
CA ALA A 369 12.27 -14.20 14.88
C ALA A 369 12.49 -15.61 15.47
N ASP A 370 12.49 -15.73 16.80
CA ASP A 370 12.57 -17.03 17.50
C ASP A 370 11.21 -17.75 17.43
N ARG A 371 10.82 -18.16 16.21
CA ARG A 371 9.51 -18.75 15.87
C ARG A 371 9.68 -19.91 14.89
N GLU A 372 8.84 -20.93 15.02
CA GLU A 372 8.70 -21.97 14.00
C GLU A 372 7.75 -21.46 12.91
N VAL A 373 8.30 -21.13 11.73
CA VAL A 373 7.55 -20.56 10.61
C VAL A 373 7.06 -21.67 9.68
N THR A 374 5.75 -21.75 9.47
CA THR A 374 5.13 -22.68 8.52
C THR A 374 4.40 -21.91 7.41
N ASP A 375 4.76 -22.17 6.15
CA ASP A 375 4.06 -21.64 4.99
C ASP A 375 2.93 -22.56 4.52
N ALA A 376 1.77 -21.98 4.26
CA ALA A 376 0.66 -22.62 3.58
C ALA A 376 0.25 -21.79 2.36
N ARG A 377 -0.05 -22.45 1.24
CA ARG A 377 -0.50 -21.80 0.01
C ARG A 377 -1.87 -22.29 -0.43
N LEU A 378 -2.71 -21.35 -0.87
CA LEU A 378 -4.00 -21.61 -1.48
C LEU A 378 -3.99 -21.10 -2.93
N ASP A 379 -4.05 -22.03 -3.87
CA ASP A 379 -3.98 -21.79 -5.30
C ASP A 379 -5.34 -22.03 -5.99
N ASP A 380 -6.13 -22.99 -5.50
CA ASP A 380 -7.39 -23.42 -6.10
C ASP A 380 -8.52 -22.42 -5.82
N PRO A 381 -9.15 -21.81 -6.86
CA PRO A 381 -10.27 -20.92 -6.65
C PRO A 381 -11.49 -21.63 -6.07
N ILE A 382 -12.14 -20.97 -5.11
CA ILE A 382 -13.39 -21.47 -4.51
C ILE A 382 -14.63 -20.91 -5.22
N ARG A 383 -14.49 -19.77 -5.93
CA ARG A 383 -15.61 -19.09 -6.62
C ARG A 383 -15.82 -19.61 -8.04
N TYR A 384 -14.79 -20.12 -8.70
CA TYR A 384 -14.85 -20.62 -10.07
C TYR A 384 -13.81 -21.72 -10.28
N ALA A 385 -13.96 -22.53 -11.31
CA ALA A 385 -13.01 -23.58 -11.63
C ALA A 385 -11.68 -23.00 -12.15
N ALA A 386 -10.60 -23.76 -11.96
CA ALA A 386 -9.29 -23.43 -12.51
C ALA A 386 -9.33 -23.32 -14.06
N GLY A 387 -8.38 -22.55 -14.61
CA GLY A 387 -8.33 -22.29 -16.05
C GLY A 387 -9.38 -21.31 -16.57
N ASP A 388 -9.99 -20.52 -15.67
CA ASP A 388 -11.02 -19.53 -15.98
C ASP A 388 -10.53 -18.48 -17.02
N PRO A 389 -11.25 -18.29 -18.14
CA PRO A 389 -10.84 -17.36 -19.19
C PRO A 389 -10.91 -15.89 -18.76
N VAL A 390 -11.83 -15.54 -17.86
CA VAL A 390 -11.94 -14.16 -17.35
C VAL A 390 -10.79 -13.84 -16.40
N GLU A 391 -10.38 -14.79 -15.56
CA GLU A 391 -9.24 -14.64 -14.65
C GLU A 391 -7.95 -14.44 -15.45
N SER A 392 -7.67 -15.37 -16.36
CA SER A 392 -6.45 -15.35 -17.17
C SER A 392 -6.34 -14.07 -18.01
N TRP A 393 -7.42 -13.64 -18.65
CA TRP A 393 -7.46 -12.36 -19.36
C TRP A 393 -7.25 -11.17 -18.42
N THR A 394 -8.02 -11.08 -17.32
CA THR A 394 -7.95 -9.93 -16.39
C THR A 394 -6.56 -9.80 -15.77
N PHE A 395 -5.93 -10.93 -15.42
CA PHE A 395 -4.58 -10.95 -14.85
C PHE A 395 -3.53 -10.43 -15.86
N ARG A 396 -3.61 -10.84 -17.13
CA ARG A 396 -2.72 -10.32 -18.19
C ARG A 396 -3.00 -8.85 -18.50
N ALA A 397 -4.27 -8.48 -18.63
CA ALA A 397 -4.68 -7.13 -19.02
C ALA A 397 -4.27 -6.09 -17.97
N LEU A 398 -4.46 -6.41 -16.69
CA LEU A 398 -4.20 -5.51 -15.55
C LEU A 398 -2.86 -5.79 -14.84
N LEU A 399 -2.04 -6.70 -15.38
CA LEU A 399 -0.76 -7.14 -14.80
C LEU A 399 -0.86 -7.57 -13.32
N LEU A 400 -1.96 -8.23 -12.95
CA LEU A 400 -2.20 -8.69 -11.58
C LEU A 400 -1.26 -9.81 -11.15
N ASP A 401 -0.41 -10.31 -12.04
CA ASP A 401 0.61 -11.34 -11.78
C ASP A 401 2.03 -10.89 -12.17
N ALA A 402 2.24 -9.61 -12.48
CA ALA A 402 3.58 -9.06 -12.74
C ALA A 402 4.53 -9.32 -11.57
N ARG A 403 5.74 -9.78 -11.84
CA ARG A 403 6.76 -10.14 -10.85
C ARG A 403 8.10 -9.56 -11.29
N PRO A 404 8.98 -9.19 -10.35
CA PRO A 404 10.37 -8.90 -10.69
C PRO A 404 11.05 -10.13 -11.31
N PRO A 405 12.27 -9.97 -11.84
CA PRO A 405 13.13 -11.10 -12.17
C PRO A 405 13.22 -12.12 -11.02
N VAL A 406 13.58 -13.36 -11.33
CA VAL A 406 13.93 -14.33 -10.28
C VAL A 406 15.32 -14.03 -9.73
N ASP A 407 15.52 -14.25 -8.43
CA ASP A 407 16.73 -13.87 -7.67
C ASP A 407 18.04 -14.27 -8.36
N GLN A 408 18.10 -15.50 -8.89
CA GLN A 408 19.28 -16.06 -9.53
C GLN A 408 19.77 -15.26 -10.75
N LEU A 409 18.89 -14.53 -11.43
CA LEU A 409 19.25 -13.75 -12.61
C LEU A 409 19.83 -12.37 -12.28
N VAL A 410 19.74 -11.95 -11.01
CA VAL A 410 20.08 -10.58 -10.62
C VAL A 410 20.99 -10.51 -9.39
N ALA A 411 21.26 -11.64 -8.73
CA ALA A 411 22.05 -11.71 -7.49
C ALA A 411 23.46 -11.09 -7.61
N ASP A 412 24.07 -11.16 -8.79
CA ASP A 412 25.42 -10.61 -9.04
C ASP A 412 25.40 -9.15 -9.56
N ALA A 413 24.23 -8.50 -9.57
CA ALA A 413 24.12 -7.11 -10.01
C ALA A 413 24.78 -6.15 -9.01
N THR A 414 25.68 -5.31 -9.50
CA THR A 414 26.39 -4.28 -8.73
C THR A 414 26.27 -2.93 -9.44
N PRO A 415 26.56 -1.80 -8.79
CA PRO A 415 26.54 -0.49 -9.44
C PRO A 415 27.39 -0.38 -10.73
N ASP A 416 28.40 -1.23 -10.90
CA ASP A 416 29.28 -1.24 -12.07
C ASP A 416 28.80 -2.18 -13.20
N THR A 417 27.92 -3.14 -12.90
CA THR A 417 27.43 -4.15 -13.88
C THR A 417 26.05 -3.84 -14.44
N VAL A 418 25.49 -2.68 -14.09
CA VAL A 418 24.16 -2.24 -14.49
C VAL A 418 24.21 -1.09 -15.49
N SER A 419 23.19 -1.00 -16.34
CA SER A 419 23.00 0.12 -17.27
C SER A 419 21.77 0.93 -16.90
N TYR A 420 21.90 2.25 -16.90
CA TYR A 420 20.78 3.17 -16.77
C TYR A 420 19.94 3.21 -18.05
N ARG A 421 18.61 3.15 -17.91
CA ARG A 421 17.65 3.23 -19.01
C ARG A 421 16.48 4.14 -18.66
N THR A 422 16.13 4.97 -19.64
CA THR A 422 14.81 5.60 -19.73
C THR A 422 13.83 4.61 -20.36
N LEU A 423 12.73 4.31 -19.67
CA LEU A 423 11.69 3.41 -20.16
C LEU A 423 10.46 4.22 -20.52
N SER A 424 10.22 4.42 -21.82
CA SER A 424 8.99 5.04 -22.30
C SER A 424 7.82 4.05 -22.23
N PRO A 425 6.57 4.53 -22.17
CA PRO A 425 5.40 3.66 -22.30
C PRO A 425 5.43 2.79 -23.57
N ASP A 426 6.00 3.29 -24.67
CA ASP A 426 6.10 2.54 -25.92
C ASP A 426 7.14 1.41 -25.83
N ASP A 427 8.26 1.63 -25.12
CA ASP A 427 9.23 0.56 -24.81
C ASP A 427 8.59 -0.55 -23.96
N LEU A 428 7.79 -0.16 -22.96
CA LEU A 428 7.09 -1.09 -22.07
C LEU A 428 6.04 -1.91 -22.83
N LEU A 429 5.31 -1.29 -23.76
CA LEU A 429 4.28 -2.00 -24.54
C LEU A 429 4.86 -2.89 -25.64
N ALA A 430 6.05 -2.55 -26.15
CA ALA A 430 6.76 -3.37 -27.13
C ALA A 430 7.37 -4.64 -26.50
N ASP A 431 7.67 -4.61 -25.20
CA ASP A 431 8.27 -5.73 -24.46
C ASP A 431 7.46 -6.05 -23.19
N GLU A 432 6.56 -7.03 -23.32
CA GLU A 432 5.72 -7.52 -22.21
C GLU A 432 6.56 -7.97 -21.01
N HIS A 433 7.77 -8.49 -21.26
CA HIS A 433 8.62 -8.98 -20.20
C HIS A 433 9.23 -7.83 -19.39
N LEU A 434 9.74 -6.81 -20.08
CA LEU A 434 10.22 -5.56 -19.47
C LEU A 434 9.12 -4.87 -18.66
N LEU A 435 7.91 -4.78 -19.21
CA LEU A 435 6.75 -4.20 -18.52
C LEU A 435 6.40 -4.98 -17.25
N ARG A 436 6.38 -6.31 -17.31
CA ARG A 436 6.07 -7.17 -16.16
C ARG A 436 7.13 -7.05 -15.06
N GLU A 437 8.42 -7.01 -15.41
CA GLU A 437 9.50 -6.87 -14.44
C GLU A 437 9.50 -5.48 -13.78
N ALA A 438 9.38 -4.42 -14.58
CA ALA A 438 9.35 -3.05 -14.09
C ALA A 438 8.12 -2.77 -13.21
N PHE A 439 6.92 -3.14 -13.69
CA PHE A 439 5.69 -3.00 -12.91
C PHE A 439 5.71 -3.92 -11.68
N GLY A 440 6.27 -5.13 -11.80
CA GLY A 440 6.46 -6.06 -10.69
C GLY A 440 7.28 -5.46 -9.55
N LEU A 441 8.40 -4.80 -9.84
CA LEU A 441 9.18 -4.07 -8.82
C LEU A 441 8.41 -2.91 -8.18
N LEU A 442 7.67 -2.14 -8.98
CA LEU A 442 6.81 -1.04 -8.47
C LEU A 442 5.70 -1.55 -7.54
N VAL A 443 5.15 -2.73 -7.82
CA VAL A 443 4.15 -3.41 -6.98
C VAL A 443 4.76 -3.87 -5.65
N LEU A 444 5.98 -4.41 -5.66
CA LEU A 444 6.63 -4.93 -4.44
C LEU A 444 7.04 -3.83 -3.45
N ALA A 445 7.38 -2.65 -3.94
CA ALA A 445 7.88 -1.56 -3.10
C ALA A 445 6.80 -0.63 -2.52
N HIS A 446 5.51 -0.94 -2.65
CA HIS A 446 4.45 -0.09 -2.12
C HIS A 446 3.37 -0.89 -1.40
N TYR A 447 2.85 -0.35 -0.29
CA TYR A 447 1.83 -1.00 0.56
C TYR A 447 0.48 -1.18 -0.15
N ARG A 448 0.27 -0.48 -1.27
CA ARG A 448 -0.92 -0.58 -2.11
C ARG A 448 -0.60 -0.17 -3.55
N THR A 449 -0.65 -1.11 -4.49
CA THR A 449 -0.58 -0.80 -5.93
C THR A 449 -1.85 -1.24 -6.61
N GLU A 450 -2.62 -0.30 -7.13
CA GLU A 450 -3.93 -0.59 -7.72
C GLU A 450 -3.82 -0.76 -9.25
N PRO A 451 -4.75 -1.48 -9.90
CA PRO A 451 -4.83 -1.54 -11.36
C PRO A 451 -4.74 -0.18 -12.08
N ASP A 452 -5.32 0.88 -11.51
CA ASP A 452 -5.22 2.24 -12.08
C ASP A 452 -3.77 2.77 -12.13
N ASP A 453 -2.84 2.24 -11.32
CA ASP A 453 -1.42 2.62 -11.37
C ASP A 453 -0.77 2.19 -12.69
N LEU A 454 -1.22 1.09 -13.31
CA LEU A 454 -0.77 0.69 -14.64
C LEU A 454 -1.24 1.69 -15.71
N ALA A 455 -2.51 2.12 -15.63
CA ALA A 455 -3.03 3.14 -16.52
C ALA A 455 -2.28 4.47 -16.35
N ARG A 456 -2.02 4.89 -15.10
CA ARG A 456 -1.18 6.07 -14.82
C ARG A 456 0.21 5.94 -15.43
N LEU A 457 0.88 4.80 -15.26
CA LEU A 457 2.22 4.55 -15.80
C LEU A 457 2.27 4.71 -17.33
N LEU A 458 1.23 4.27 -18.03
CA LEU A 458 1.19 4.28 -19.50
C LEU A 458 0.65 5.58 -20.09
N ASP A 459 -0.25 6.28 -19.39
CA ASP A 459 -1.03 7.38 -19.96
C ASP A 459 -0.85 8.75 -19.30
N ALA A 460 -0.36 8.82 -18.06
CA ALA A 460 -0.21 10.10 -17.38
C ALA A 460 1.01 10.88 -17.93
N PRO A 461 0.82 12.08 -18.49
CA PRO A 461 1.89 12.82 -19.17
C PRO A 461 2.96 13.36 -18.21
N ASN A 462 2.63 13.49 -16.92
CA ASN A 462 3.55 13.95 -15.91
C ASN A 462 4.43 12.82 -15.34
N LEU A 463 4.18 11.55 -15.69
CA LEU A 463 4.92 10.41 -15.16
C LEU A 463 6.01 9.96 -16.12
N THR A 464 7.15 9.56 -15.55
CA THR A 464 8.27 9.04 -16.32
C THR A 464 9.00 7.97 -15.51
N LEU A 465 9.48 6.92 -16.19
CA LEU A 465 10.09 5.75 -15.54
C LEU A 465 11.57 5.65 -15.90
N ARG A 466 12.40 5.40 -14.89
CA ARG A 466 13.82 5.11 -15.03
C ARG A 466 14.13 3.77 -14.41
N ALA A 467 15.09 3.06 -14.98
CA ALA A 467 15.48 1.74 -14.53
C ALA A 467 16.99 1.53 -14.60
N LEU A 468 17.50 0.70 -13.70
CA LEU A 468 18.77 0.02 -13.85
C LEU A 468 18.49 -1.39 -14.36
N THR A 469 19.19 -1.79 -15.42
CA THR A 469 19.10 -3.15 -15.96
C THR A 469 20.43 -3.88 -15.87
N HIS A 470 20.37 -5.17 -15.50
CA HIS A 470 21.50 -6.09 -15.48
C HIS A 470 21.20 -7.23 -16.46
N GLU A 471 22.05 -7.43 -17.48
CA GLU A 471 21.85 -8.47 -18.51
C GLU A 471 20.43 -8.49 -19.13
N GLY A 472 19.84 -7.30 -19.32
CA GLY A 472 18.49 -7.13 -19.87
C GLY A 472 17.35 -7.30 -18.85
N ARG A 473 17.65 -7.61 -17.58
CA ARG A 473 16.69 -7.73 -16.47
C ARG A 473 16.58 -6.45 -15.67
N VAL A 474 15.38 -6.11 -15.20
CA VAL A 474 15.18 -4.90 -14.39
C VAL A 474 15.55 -5.16 -12.93
N VAL A 475 16.56 -4.45 -12.40
CA VAL A 475 17.04 -4.64 -11.01
C VAL A 475 16.66 -3.51 -10.07
N SER A 476 16.46 -2.30 -10.61
CA SER A 476 16.00 -1.14 -9.84
C SER A 476 15.14 -0.24 -10.74
N VAL A 477 14.08 0.34 -10.18
CA VAL A 477 13.18 1.26 -10.90
C VAL A 477 12.84 2.48 -10.06
N ALA A 478 12.69 3.62 -10.71
CA ALA A 478 12.20 4.85 -10.12
C ALA A 478 11.09 5.46 -11.01
N LEU A 479 9.90 5.59 -10.44
CA LEU A 479 8.79 6.30 -11.06
C LEU A 479 8.81 7.75 -10.57
N LEU A 480 8.96 8.70 -11.50
CA LEU A 480 9.06 10.12 -11.23
C LEU A 480 7.79 10.82 -11.69
N ALA A 481 7.31 11.78 -10.89
CA ALA A 481 6.25 12.70 -11.27
C ALA A 481 6.81 14.10 -11.45
N ARG A 482 6.61 14.69 -12.62
CA ARG A 482 6.82 16.11 -12.85
C ARG A 482 5.77 16.90 -12.08
N GLU A 483 6.21 17.85 -11.27
CA GLU A 483 5.39 18.75 -10.46
C GLU A 483 5.84 20.21 -10.66
N GLY A 484 4.96 21.17 -10.38
CA GLY A 484 5.27 22.59 -10.48
C GLY A 484 5.22 23.16 -11.90
N GLY A 485 5.72 24.39 -12.07
CA GLY A 485 5.49 25.18 -13.29
C GLY A 485 4.03 25.62 -13.42
N LEU A 486 3.39 25.94 -12.30
CA LEU A 486 1.97 26.28 -12.23
C LEU A 486 1.74 27.77 -12.50
N ASP A 487 0.69 28.08 -13.26
CA ASP A 487 0.29 29.46 -13.53
C ASP A 487 -0.21 30.18 -12.25
N ALA A 488 -0.37 31.50 -12.34
CA ALA A 488 -0.74 32.32 -11.18
C ALA A 488 -2.16 32.03 -10.65
N ASP A 489 -3.12 31.67 -11.50
CA ASP A 489 -4.50 31.43 -11.09
C ASP A 489 -4.61 30.08 -10.37
N THR A 490 -3.93 29.07 -10.91
CA THR A 490 -3.75 27.74 -10.32
C THR A 490 -3.13 27.83 -8.93
N ARG A 491 -2.03 28.59 -8.77
CA ARG A 491 -1.37 28.79 -7.47
C ARG A 491 -2.25 29.53 -6.47
N ARG A 492 -2.97 30.57 -6.90
CA ARG A 492 -3.94 31.29 -6.05
C ARG A 492 -5.05 30.36 -5.58
N HIS A 493 -5.62 29.56 -6.49
CA HIS A 493 -6.65 28.59 -6.15
C HIS A 493 -6.17 27.61 -5.07
N MET A 494 -4.95 27.09 -5.19
CA MET A 494 -4.35 26.22 -4.17
C MET A 494 -4.19 26.93 -2.82
N TYR A 495 -3.69 28.17 -2.85
CA TYR A 495 -3.44 28.96 -1.64
C TYR A 495 -4.74 29.27 -0.88
N ASP A 496 -5.83 29.52 -1.62
CA ASP A 496 -7.18 29.78 -1.10
C ASP A 496 -7.91 28.50 -0.61
N GLY A 497 -7.28 27.33 -0.70
CA GLY A 497 -7.79 26.05 -0.20
C GLY A 497 -8.35 25.10 -1.27
N GLY A 498 -8.21 25.46 -2.54
CA GLY A 498 -8.40 24.55 -3.66
C GLY A 498 -7.39 23.39 -3.64
N ARG A 499 -7.79 22.21 -4.10
CA ARG A 499 -6.90 21.04 -4.18
C ARG A 499 -6.54 20.73 -5.61
N ILE A 500 -5.25 20.60 -5.90
CA ILE A 500 -4.76 20.21 -7.23
C ILE A 500 -4.15 18.82 -7.15
N ARG A 501 -4.79 17.87 -7.84
CA ARG A 501 -4.32 16.49 -7.86
C ARG A 501 -3.02 16.37 -8.65
N GLY A 502 -2.12 15.51 -8.16
CA GLY A 502 -0.87 15.15 -8.85
C GLY A 502 0.32 16.07 -8.63
N ASN A 503 0.15 17.22 -7.96
CA ASN A 503 1.22 18.14 -7.57
C ASN A 503 1.45 18.12 -6.05
N MET A 504 1.90 16.99 -5.49
CA MET A 504 1.88 16.80 -4.03
C MET A 504 2.80 17.78 -3.29
N LEU A 505 4.05 17.96 -3.73
CA LEU A 505 4.98 18.87 -3.05
C LEU A 505 4.53 20.34 -3.20
N PRO A 506 4.23 20.85 -4.41
CA PRO A 506 3.66 22.19 -4.56
C PRO A 506 2.39 22.41 -3.74
N ASP A 507 1.51 21.42 -3.64
CA ASP A 507 0.26 21.50 -2.87
C ASP A 507 0.54 21.64 -1.37
N VAL A 508 1.43 20.83 -0.79
CA VAL A 508 1.82 20.97 0.62
C VAL A 508 2.50 22.32 0.88
N PHE A 509 3.43 22.72 0.02
CA PHE A 509 4.16 23.98 0.20
C PHE A 509 3.24 25.20 0.09
N THR A 510 2.31 25.18 -0.86
CA THR A 510 1.38 26.30 -1.10
C THR A 510 0.25 26.34 -0.06
N SER A 511 -0.45 25.22 0.14
CA SER A 511 -1.67 25.20 0.96
C SER A 511 -1.39 25.11 2.45
N GLN A 512 -0.43 24.28 2.87
CA GLN A 512 -0.14 24.03 4.29
C GLN A 512 0.97 24.94 4.81
N LEU A 513 2.05 25.12 4.04
CA LEU A 513 3.19 25.95 4.43
C LEU A 513 3.07 27.41 3.97
N ARG A 514 1.99 27.75 3.26
CA ARG A 514 1.65 29.12 2.87
C ARG A 514 2.70 29.80 1.99
N ASP A 515 3.37 29.05 1.10
CA ASP A 515 4.25 29.59 0.07
C ASP A 515 3.61 29.48 -1.32
N GLU A 516 2.89 30.53 -1.74
CA GLU A 516 2.29 30.61 -3.07
C GLU A 516 3.34 30.54 -4.21
N ALA A 517 4.59 30.95 -3.95
CA ALA A 517 5.65 30.89 -4.95
C ALA A 517 6.23 29.47 -5.12
N ALA A 518 5.95 28.55 -4.21
CA ALA A 518 6.45 27.18 -4.28
C ALA A 518 5.89 26.37 -5.48
N GLY A 519 4.78 26.80 -6.07
CA GLY A 519 4.24 26.22 -7.30
C GLY A 519 4.96 26.63 -8.60
N VAL A 520 5.86 27.63 -8.54
CA VAL A 520 6.57 28.13 -9.72
C VAL A 520 7.71 27.20 -10.17
N PRO A 521 8.65 26.77 -9.29
CA PRO A 521 9.74 25.90 -9.69
C PRO A 521 9.23 24.56 -10.24
N VAL A 522 9.89 24.04 -11.27
CA VAL A 522 9.60 22.73 -11.86
C VAL A 522 10.45 21.68 -11.17
N GLY A 523 9.84 20.63 -10.63
CA GLY A 523 10.57 19.55 -9.99
C GLY A 523 10.09 18.17 -10.41
N TYR A 524 10.90 17.17 -10.09
CA TYR A 524 10.52 15.77 -10.23
C TYR A 524 10.48 15.12 -8.86
N ARG A 525 9.29 14.67 -8.47
CA ARG A 525 9.12 13.88 -7.26
C ARG A 525 9.38 12.42 -7.56
N VAL A 526 10.28 11.79 -6.82
CA VAL A 526 10.39 10.33 -6.77
C VAL A 526 9.13 9.79 -6.09
N MET A 527 8.17 9.32 -6.89
CA MET A 527 6.93 8.74 -6.40
C MET A 527 7.17 7.37 -5.77
N ARG A 528 8.00 6.57 -6.44
CA ARG A 528 8.38 5.23 -6.01
C ARG A 528 9.80 4.96 -6.47
N ILE A 529 10.59 4.36 -5.59
CA ILE A 529 11.88 3.76 -5.92
C ILE A 529 11.89 2.34 -5.35
N ALA A 530 12.28 1.38 -6.17
CA ALA A 530 12.25 -0.03 -5.82
C ALA A 530 13.52 -0.71 -6.33
N THR A 531 14.23 -1.40 -5.43
CA THR A 531 15.35 -2.26 -5.80
C THR A 531 15.01 -3.71 -5.44
N HIS A 532 15.37 -4.62 -6.34
CA HIS A 532 15.20 -6.06 -6.18
C HIS A 532 15.81 -6.53 -4.85
N HIS A 533 15.09 -7.38 -4.10
CA HIS A 533 15.49 -7.77 -2.73
C HIS A 533 16.84 -8.49 -2.69
N ALA A 534 17.11 -9.38 -3.65
CA ALA A 534 18.39 -10.08 -3.77
C ALA A 534 19.63 -9.17 -3.86
N VAL A 535 19.46 -7.89 -4.25
CA VAL A 535 20.54 -6.90 -4.38
C VAL A 535 20.20 -5.60 -3.67
N ARG A 536 19.43 -5.67 -2.58
CA ARG A 536 19.25 -4.51 -1.69
C ARG A 536 20.53 -4.21 -0.93
N SER A 537 20.65 -2.96 -0.50
CA SER A 537 21.80 -2.47 0.28
C SER A 537 23.17 -2.64 -0.41
N SER A 538 23.19 -2.85 -1.73
CA SER A 538 24.41 -2.93 -2.57
C SER A 538 24.76 -1.62 -3.29
N GLY A 539 24.02 -0.53 -3.01
CA GLY A 539 24.23 0.79 -3.61
C GLY A 539 23.46 1.05 -4.92
N LEU A 540 22.69 0.09 -5.44
CA LEU A 540 21.92 0.28 -6.69
C LEU A 540 20.88 1.41 -6.62
N GLY A 541 20.19 1.56 -5.49
CA GLY A 541 19.24 2.67 -5.29
C GLY A 541 19.93 4.03 -5.36
N SER A 542 21.09 4.17 -4.72
CA SER A 542 21.89 5.39 -4.78
C SER A 542 22.46 5.65 -6.17
N ARG A 543 22.88 4.60 -6.89
CA ARG A 543 23.29 4.71 -8.31
C ARG A 543 22.15 5.26 -9.16
N LEU A 544 20.94 4.70 -9.02
CA LEU A 544 19.78 5.15 -9.78
C LEU A 544 19.44 6.63 -9.50
N LEU A 545 19.49 7.06 -8.24
CA LEU A 545 19.26 8.47 -7.87
C LEU A 545 20.34 9.40 -8.43
N SER A 546 21.60 8.97 -8.47
CA SER A 546 22.68 9.74 -9.08
C SER A 546 22.45 9.96 -10.57
N GLU A 547 22.11 8.89 -11.31
CA GLU A 547 21.83 8.97 -12.75
C GLU A 547 20.66 9.90 -13.06
N ILE A 548 19.59 9.82 -12.24
CA ILE A 548 18.43 10.71 -12.34
C ILE A 548 18.84 12.16 -12.09
N ARG A 549 19.64 12.43 -11.05
CA ARG A 549 20.13 13.78 -10.76
C ARG A 549 20.92 14.34 -11.93
N ASP A 550 21.81 13.53 -12.52
CA ASP A 550 22.66 13.96 -13.62
C ASP A 550 21.84 14.21 -14.90
N GLU A 551 20.81 13.39 -15.17
CA GLU A 551 19.88 13.59 -16.28
C GLU A 551 19.08 14.90 -16.13
N PHE A 552 18.51 15.17 -14.95
CA PHE A 552 17.59 16.29 -14.76
C PHE A 552 18.25 17.62 -14.36
N ALA A 553 19.58 17.66 -14.16
CA ALA A 553 20.29 18.86 -13.72
C ALA A 553 20.08 20.10 -14.60
N GLY A 554 19.76 19.92 -15.89
CA GLY A 554 19.46 20.99 -16.84
C GLY A 554 17.98 21.30 -17.05
N ASP A 555 17.08 20.40 -16.65
CA ASP A 555 15.66 20.42 -17.04
C ASP A 555 14.70 20.62 -15.85
N ALA A 556 15.22 20.57 -14.62
CA ALA A 556 14.43 20.73 -13.40
C ALA A 556 15.13 21.62 -12.37
N ASP A 557 14.33 22.24 -11.50
CA ASP A 557 14.79 23.04 -10.38
C ASP A 557 15.13 22.20 -9.15
N TYR A 558 14.41 21.09 -8.92
CA TYR A 558 14.62 20.22 -7.77
C TYR A 558 14.18 18.77 -8.03
N LEU A 559 14.76 17.85 -7.28
CA LEU A 559 14.20 16.52 -7.03
C LEU A 559 13.58 16.49 -5.64
N GLY A 560 12.43 15.82 -5.50
CA GLY A 560 11.73 15.74 -4.22
C GLY A 560 11.26 14.35 -3.90
N VAL A 561 10.91 14.11 -2.64
CA VAL A 561 10.29 12.87 -2.18
C VAL A 561 9.34 13.16 -1.03
N GLY A 562 8.28 12.36 -0.92
CA GLY A 562 7.46 12.27 0.30
C GLY A 562 7.21 10.81 0.67
N PHE A 563 7.44 10.44 1.92
CA PHE A 563 7.35 9.05 2.40
C PHE A 563 6.99 8.98 3.90
N GLY A 564 6.49 7.83 4.36
CA GLY A 564 6.31 7.54 5.80
C GLY A 564 7.66 7.47 6.49
N ALA A 565 7.88 8.33 7.48
CA ALA A 565 9.18 8.60 8.04
C ALA A 565 9.67 7.45 8.93
N THR A 566 10.75 6.79 8.50
CA THR A 566 11.56 5.86 9.30
C THR A 566 13.01 6.36 9.36
N PRO A 567 13.80 6.01 10.39
CA PRO A 567 15.19 6.42 10.48
C PRO A 567 16.03 5.97 9.26
N GLU A 568 15.78 4.76 8.76
CA GLU A 568 16.53 4.16 7.64
C GLU A 568 16.26 4.92 6.33
N LEU A 569 15.00 5.24 6.06
CA LEU A 569 14.64 6.00 4.85
C LEU A 569 15.16 7.44 4.94
N LEU A 570 15.05 8.10 6.09
CA LEU A 570 15.60 9.43 6.29
C LEU A 570 17.11 9.46 6.06
N SER A 571 17.86 8.47 6.58
CA SER A 571 19.30 8.36 6.29
C SER A 571 19.56 8.09 4.82
N PHE A 572 18.86 7.14 4.19
CA PHE A 572 19.04 6.84 2.77
C PHE A 572 18.89 8.08 1.88
N TRP A 573 17.86 8.90 2.12
CA TRP A 573 17.65 10.12 1.35
C TRP A 573 18.70 11.20 1.65
N ARG A 574 19.07 11.37 2.93
CA ARG A 574 20.17 12.28 3.32
C ARG A 574 21.50 11.90 2.67
N ASP A 575 21.85 10.61 2.70
CA ASP A 575 23.09 10.09 2.13
C ASP A 575 23.13 10.25 0.60
N ASN A 576 21.97 10.44 -0.04
CA ASN A 576 21.81 10.76 -1.45
C ASN A 576 21.67 12.28 -1.74
N GLY A 577 21.86 13.13 -0.73
CA GLY A 577 21.89 14.59 -0.85
C GLY A 577 20.51 15.28 -0.78
N TYR A 578 19.50 14.61 -0.24
CA TYR A 578 18.18 15.22 -0.01
C TYR A 578 18.11 15.80 1.40
N GLY A 579 17.61 17.01 1.53
CA GLY A 579 17.42 17.69 2.81
C GLY A 579 15.97 17.69 3.28
N THR A 580 15.72 17.50 4.58
CA THR A 580 14.38 17.59 5.18
C THR A 580 13.84 19.02 5.13
N VAL A 581 12.61 19.18 4.62
CA VAL A 581 11.93 20.48 4.57
C VAL A 581 10.57 20.48 5.27
N HIS A 582 10.02 19.31 5.58
CA HIS A 582 8.73 19.20 6.26
C HIS A 582 8.52 17.83 6.92
N LEU A 583 7.91 17.85 8.11
CA LEU A 583 7.25 16.70 8.72
C LEU A 583 5.75 17.01 8.86
N SER A 584 4.90 16.12 8.37
CA SER A 584 3.44 16.21 8.51
C SER A 584 3.04 16.07 9.98
N THR A 585 2.01 16.80 10.40
CA THR A 585 1.43 16.71 11.76
C THR A 585 0.30 15.71 11.88
N THR A 586 -0.15 15.12 10.78
CA THR A 586 -1.12 14.03 10.77
C THR A 586 -0.44 12.73 10.38
N ARG A 587 -0.78 11.66 11.11
CA ARG A 587 -0.41 10.30 10.72
C ARG A 587 -1.22 9.91 9.50
N ASN A 588 -0.60 9.17 8.59
CA ASN A 588 -1.31 8.59 7.48
C ASN A 588 -2.16 7.42 7.99
N ASP A 589 -3.48 7.46 7.76
CA ASP A 589 -4.45 6.49 8.27
C ASP A 589 -4.14 5.04 7.89
N THR A 590 -3.38 4.81 6.79
CA THR A 590 -3.02 3.47 6.33
C THR A 590 -1.70 2.98 6.92
N SER A 591 -0.68 3.84 7.01
CA SER A 591 0.64 3.44 7.55
C SER A 591 0.77 3.62 9.06
N GLY A 592 -0.03 4.49 9.66
CA GLY A 592 0.15 4.96 11.04
C GLY A 592 1.38 5.86 11.23
N GLU A 593 2.11 6.20 10.16
CA GLU A 593 3.36 6.96 10.22
C GLU A 593 3.15 8.43 9.87
N TYR A 594 4.01 9.28 10.41
CA TYR A 594 4.14 10.67 9.96
C TYR A 594 4.89 10.71 8.64
N SER A 595 4.47 11.58 7.73
CA SER A 595 5.16 11.73 6.44
C SER A 595 6.28 12.77 6.53
N ALA A 596 7.44 12.47 5.95
CA ALA A 596 8.54 13.40 5.75
C ALA A 596 8.59 13.83 4.28
N LEU A 597 8.89 15.12 4.03
CA LEU A 597 9.21 15.64 2.71
C LEU A 597 10.67 16.09 2.68
N MET A 598 11.40 15.62 1.68
CA MET A 598 12.82 15.95 1.47
C MET A 598 13.07 16.39 0.04
N MET A 599 14.08 17.23 -0.16
CA MET A 599 14.38 17.83 -1.46
C MET A 599 15.88 17.91 -1.74
N HIS A 600 16.26 17.68 -2.99
CA HIS A 600 17.58 17.97 -3.52
C HIS A 600 17.47 19.09 -4.57
N PRO A 601 18.13 20.24 -4.39
CA PRO A 601 18.06 21.32 -5.36
C PRO A 601 18.96 21.06 -6.58
N LEU A 602 18.51 21.42 -7.77
CA LEU A 602 19.25 21.29 -9.04
C LEU A 602 19.59 22.67 -9.65
N SER A 603 18.73 23.66 -9.44
CA SER A 603 18.91 25.03 -9.93
C SER A 603 19.03 26.05 -8.78
N PRO A 604 19.38 27.33 -9.06
CA PRO A 604 19.27 28.40 -8.08
C PRO A 604 17.85 28.54 -7.50
N ALA A 605 16.80 28.45 -8.33
CA ALA A 605 15.42 28.54 -7.86
C ALA A 605 15.05 27.38 -6.93
N GLY A 606 15.55 26.17 -7.20
CA GLY A 606 15.40 25.03 -6.30
C GLY A 606 16.16 25.19 -4.98
N ARG A 607 17.36 25.77 -5.01
CA ARG A 607 18.11 26.11 -3.78
C ARG A 607 17.35 27.10 -2.92
N ASP A 608 16.85 28.18 -3.53
CA ASP A 608 16.05 29.19 -2.82
C ASP A 608 14.76 28.59 -2.22
N LEU A 609 14.12 27.63 -2.91
CA LEU A 609 12.96 26.88 -2.39
C LEU A 609 13.34 26.00 -1.21
N ARG A 610 14.40 25.22 -1.32
CA ARG A 610 14.87 24.39 -0.21
C ARG A 610 15.25 25.23 1.01
N ASP A 611 16.04 26.29 0.82
CA ASP A 611 16.57 27.08 1.93
C ASP A 611 15.49 27.76 2.76
N ARG A 612 14.50 28.38 2.10
CA ARG A 612 13.41 29.01 2.83
C ARG A 612 12.54 28.00 3.57
N HIS A 613 12.25 26.84 2.98
CA HIS A 613 11.47 25.81 3.66
C HIS A 613 12.25 25.12 4.79
N ALA A 614 13.55 24.89 4.63
CA ALA A 614 14.42 24.42 5.71
C ALA A 614 14.44 25.41 6.88
N ALA A 615 14.61 26.70 6.61
CA ALA A 615 14.56 27.74 7.63
C ALA A 615 13.20 27.79 8.36
N TRP A 616 12.08 27.73 7.62
CA TRP A 616 10.74 27.68 8.24
C TRP A 616 10.49 26.39 9.01
N PHE A 617 11.02 25.26 8.56
CA PHE A 617 10.96 24.00 9.29
C PHE A 617 11.68 24.12 10.63
N LEU A 618 12.93 24.59 10.64
CA LEU A 618 13.71 24.80 11.87
C LEU A 618 13.04 25.80 12.82
N GLY A 619 12.43 26.85 12.27
CA GLY A 619 11.70 27.86 13.06
C GLY A 619 10.47 27.32 13.79
N ARG A 620 9.84 26.25 13.30
CA ARG A 620 8.61 25.69 13.89
C ARG A 620 8.76 24.31 14.52
N VAL A 621 9.77 23.53 14.15
CA VAL A 621 9.88 22.11 14.52
C VAL A 621 9.93 21.90 16.03
N GLY A 622 10.58 22.80 16.77
CA GLY A 622 10.61 22.75 18.23
C GLY A 622 9.22 22.84 18.86
N ASP A 623 8.35 23.70 18.34
CA ASP A 623 6.98 23.87 18.85
C ASP A 623 6.09 22.69 18.42
N VAL A 624 6.23 22.26 17.17
CA VAL A 624 5.46 21.13 16.63
C VAL A 624 5.80 19.82 17.35
N LEU A 625 7.08 19.56 17.65
CA LEU A 625 7.50 18.40 18.45
C LEU A 625 6.94 18.45 19.88
N GLY A 626 6.74 19.63 20.43
CA GLY A 626 6.13 19.80 21.76
C GLY A 626 4.63 19.56 21.80
N ASP A 627 3.95 19.46 20.64
CA ASP A 627 2.49 19.39 20.54
C ASP A 627 2.06 18.28 19.55
N ALA A 628 1.78 18.63 18.30
CA ALA A 628 1.23 17.69 17.30
C ALA A 628 2.15 16.50 16.94
N LEU A 629 3.45 16.61 17.23
CA LEU A 629 4.45 15.55 17.05
C LEU A 629 5.06 15.08 18.39
N SER A 630 4.34 15.26 19.50
CA SER A 630 4.79 14.86 20.85
C SER A 630 4.93 13.35 21.03
N ASP A 631 4.30 12.55 20.17
CA ASP A 631 4.36 11.09 20.09
C ASP A 631 5.15 10.58 18.86
N LEU A 632 5.82 11.48 18.11
CA LEU A 632 6.76 11.09 17.06
C LEU A 632 7.87 10.22 17.68
N ASP A 633 8.30 9.19 16.95
CA ASP A 633 9.42 8.37 17.38
C ASP A 633 10.70 9.21 17.51
N ALA A 634 11.47 8.98 18.58
CA ALA A 634 12.63 9.82 18.88
C ALA A 634 13.74 9.66 17.83
N ASP A 635 13.91 8.47 17.26
CA ASP A 635 14.92 8.22 16.23
C ASP A 635 14.50 8.79 14.88
N VAL A 636 13.19 8.81 14.59
CA VAL A 636 12.65 9.53 13.43
C VAL A 636 12.90 11.04 13.56
N ALA A 637 12.64 11.63 14.73
CA ALA A 637 12.92 13.05 14.96
C ALA A 637 14.42 13.37 14.81
N ARG A 638 15.30 12.54 15.38
CA ARG A 638 16.77 12.68 15.25
C ARG A 638 17.19 12.63 13.79
N ALA A 639 16.77 11.60 13.05
CA ALA A 639 17.13 11.42 11.65
C ALA A 639 16.60 12.55 10.76
N ALA A 640 15.39 13.06 11.04
CA ALA A 640 14.80 14.15 10.27
C ALA A 640 15.52 15.48 10.48
N LEU A 641 15.89 15.80 11.73
CA LEU A 641 16.66 17.00 12.08
C LEU A 641 18.09 16.94 11.54
N ALA A 642 18.75 15.78 11.65
CA ALA A 642 20.10 15.56 11.14
C ALA A 642 20.17 15.49 9.60
N ALA A 643 19.03 15.51 8.92
CA ALA A 643 18.90 15.59 7.47
C ALA A 643 18.53 17.00 6.99
N VAL A 644 18.49 18.01 7.86
CA VAL A 644 18.26 19.40 7.42
C VAL A 644 19.59 19.99 6.90
N ASP A 645 19.59 20.50 5.67
CA ASP A 645 20.77 21.09 5.01
C ASP A 645 21.22 22.45 5.62
N THR A 646 20.51 22.95 6.63
CA THR A 646 20.76 24.24 7.28
C THR A 646 21.06 24.01 8.75
N ALA A 647 22.24 24.44 9.20
CA ALA A 647 22.59 24.38 10.62
C ALA A 647 21.77 25.39 11.42
N PHE A 648 21.20 24.94 12.54
CA PHE A 648 20.54 25.84 13.48
C PHE A 648 21.57 26.51 14.40
N SER A 649 21.65 27.85 14.35
CA SER A 649 22.52 28.60 15.26
C SER A 649 21.78 28.96 16.55
N PRO A 650 22.20 28.46 17.72
CA PRO A 650 21.56 28.77 18.98
C PRO A 650 21.98 30.17 19.45
N ASP A 651 21.06 31.13 19.45
CA ASP A 651 21.27 32.44 20.07
C ASP A 651 20.73 32.41 21.50
N LEU A 652 21.62 32.48 22.50
CA LEU A 652 21.30 32.45 23.94
C LEU A 652 21.88 33.71 24.62
N SER A 653 21.10 34.32 25.49
CA SER A 653 21.57 35.41 26.36
C SER A 653 22.58 34.91 27.41
N GLU A 654 23.40 35.80 27.96
CA GLU A 654 24.33 35.45 29.04
C GLU A 654 23.62 34.81 30.25
N TYR A 655 22.40 35.26 30.57
CA TYR A 655 21.60 34.64 31.62
C TYR A 655 21.26 33.18 31.31
N GLU A 656 20.85 32.91 30.07
CA GLU A 656 20.51 31.55 29.63
C GLU A 656 21.73 30.65 29.64
N TRP A 657 22.89 31.15 29.20
CA TRP A 657 24.15 30.43 29.29
C TRP A 657 24.51 30.06 30.74
N ARG A 658 24.36 30.98 31.70
CA ARG A 658 24.57 30.66 33.12
C ARG A 658 23.62 29.57 33.63
N VAL A 659 22.37 29.56 33.17
CA VAL A 659 21.40 28.52 33.55
C VAL A 659 21.79 27.17 32.96
N VAL A 660 22.19 27.12 31.67
CA VAL A 660 22.62 25.88 31.01
C VAL A 660 23.88 25.33 31.69
N VAL A 661 24.92 26.15 31.85
CA VAL A 661 26.16 25.78 32.54
C VAL A 661 25.87 25.30 33.96
N GLY A 662 25.02 26.03 34.69
CA GLY A 662 24.65 25.66 36.04
C GLY A 662 23.92 24.32 36.12
N ALA A 663 23.12 23.95 35.12
CA ALA A 663 22.44 22.64 35.09
C ALA A 663 23.35 21.50 34.62
N SER A 664 24.38 21.80 33.82
CA SER A 664 25.36 20.83 33.34
C SER A 664 26.43 20.52 34.39
N TYR A 665 27.04 21.55 34.98
CA TYR A 665 28.21 21.41 35.87
C TYR A 665 27.90 21.70 37.35
N GLY A 666 26.69 22.18 37.67
CA GLY A 666 26.37 22.73 38.98
C GLY A 666 24.98 22.36 39.51
N PRO A 667 24.40 23.16 40.43
CA PRO A 667 23.09 22.90 41.05
C PRO A 667 21.90 23.46 40.26
N GLY A 668 22.13 23.95 39.04
CA GLY A 668 21.11 24.58 38.20
C GLY A 668 20.04 23.58 37.72
N LEU A 669 18.90 24.10 37.28
CA LEU A 669 17.77 23.30 36.84
C LEU A 669 17.36 23.64 35.41
N TYR A 670 17.19 22.60 34.58
CA TYR A 670 16.64 22.70 33.22
C TYR A 670 15.37 23.57 33.15
N THR A 671 14.48 23.41 34.13
CA THR A 671 13.16 24.07 34.16
C THR A 671 13.23 25.59 34.31
N THR A 672 14.38 26.15 34.68
CA THR A 672 14.57 27.59 34.82
C THR A 672 14.62 28.32 33.47
N ALA A 673 15.13 27.66 32.42
CA ALA A 673 15.21 28.23 31.07
C ALA A 673 15.05 27.16 29.97
N PRO A 674 13.91 26.44 29.90
CA PRO A 674 13.75 25.30 28.98
C PRO A 674 13.94 25.66 27.50
N GLY A 675 13.66 26.91 27.11
CA GLY A 675 13.89 27.39 25.74
C GLY A 675 15.37 27.51 25.35
N ALA A 676 16.28 27.71 26.32
CA ALA A 676 17.72 27.70 26.08
C ALA A 676 18.20 26.28 25.72
N PHE A 677 17.79 25.30 26.52
CA PHE A 677 18.07 23.88 26.25
C PHE A 677 17.46 23.45 24.92
N ARG A 678 16.22 23.85 24.60
CA ARG A 678 15.59 23.55 23.31
C ARG A 678 16.39 24.04 22.12
N ARG A 679 16.88 25.29 22.15
CA ARG A 679 17.71 25.86 21.08
C ARG A 679 19.03 25.11 20.92
N LEU A 680 19.70 24.75 22.02
CA LEU A 680 20.93 23.97 21.97
C LEU A 680 20.71 22.53 21.50
N GLY A 681 19.64 21.87 21.98
CA GLY A 681 19.26 20.55 21.51
C GLY A 681 18.94 20.52 20.01
N LEU A 682 18.24 21.55 19.50
CA LEU A 682 18.01 21.70 18.06
C LEU A 682 19.33 21.94 17.30
N ALA A 683 20.22 22.81 17.80
CA ALA A 683 21.52 23.05 17.19
C ALA A 683 22.31 21.75 17.04
N HIS A 684 22.44 20.99 18.13
CA HIS A 684 23.09 19.68 18.14
C HIS A 684 22.43 18.71 17.16
N LEU A 685 21.12 18.53 17.21
CA LEU A 685 20.42 17.54 16.39
C LEU A 685 20.44 17.87 14.89
N THR A 686 20.71 19.12 14.50
CA THR A 686 20.95 19.50 13.09
C THR A 686 22.38 19.29 12.63
N THR A 687 23.34 19.21 13.56
CA THR A 687 24.77 18.99 13.28
C THR A 687 25.36 18.02 14.32
N PRO A 688 24.87 16.76 14.39
CA PRO A 688 25.20 15.84 15.47
C PRO A 688 26.68 15.48 15.54
N GLU A 689 27.44 15.68 14.46
CA GLU A 689 28.88 15.47 14.38
C GLU A 689 29.73 16.49 15.16
N ARG A 690 29.17 17.64 15.58
CA ARG A 690 29.92 18.69 16.28
C ARG A 690 30.20 18.38 17.75
N ALA A 691 29.30 17.63 18.40
CA ALA A 691 29.46 17.22 19.79
C ALA A 691 29.14 15.73 19.94
N SER A 692 29.95 14.99 20.70
CA SER A 692 29.75 13.54 20.82
C SER A 692 28.71 13.21 21.89
N LEU A 693 27.45 13.03 21.47
CA LEU A 693 26.39 12.45 22.30
C LEU A 693 26.11 11.00 21.88
N THR A 694 25.81 10.15 22.85
CA THR A 694 25.30 8.80 22.60
C THR A 694 23.87 8.85 22.04
N PRO A 695 23.43 7.81 21.32
CA PRO A 695 22.03 7.74 20.84
C PRO A 695 20.99 7.88 21.96
N ARG A 696 21.29 7.38 23.17
CA ARG A 696 20.41 7.50 24.33
C ARG A 696 20.30 8.94 24.83
N GLU A 697 21.40 9.69 24.83
CA GLU A 697 21.41 11.11 25.20
C GLU A 697 20.65 11.95 24.17
N GLU A 698 20.84 11.70 22.88
CA GLU A 698 20.06 12.39 21.85
C GLU A 698 18.55 12.09 21.94
N ARG A 699 18.17 10.84 22.24
CA ARG A 699 16.77 10.49 22.53
C ARG A 699 16.26 11.22 23.77
N LEU A 700 17.10 11.41 24.78
CA LEU A 700 16.76 12.19 25.97
C LEU A 700 16.49 13.66 25.61
N LEU A 701 17.32 14.26 24.76
CA LEU A 701 17.10 15.60 24.20
C LEU A 701 15.75 15.67 23.47
N VAL A 702 15.45 14.72 22.58
CA VAL A 702 14.17 14.71 21.86
C VAL A 702 12.99 14.53 22.82
N ARG A 703 12.95 13.45 23.59
CA ARG A 703 11.81 13.11 24.45
C ARG A 703 11.54 14.20 25.48
N LYS A 704 12.59 14.66 26.16
CA LYS A 704 12.44 15.59 27.28
C LYS A 704 12.39 17.05 26.85
N VAL A 705 13.33 17.47 26.00
CA VAL A 705 13.55 18.89 25.72
C VAL A 705 12.66 19.37 24.57
N LEU A 706 12.57 18.59 23.49
CA LEU A 706 11.76 18.94 22.33
C LEU A 706 10.29 18.55 22.52
N GLN A 707 10.02 17.29 22.91
CA GLN A 707 8.66 16.75 23.05
C GLN A 707 8.02 17.00 24.42
N THR A 708 8.76 17.57 25.37
CA THR A 708 8.27 17.96 26.70
C THR A 708 7.67 16.83 27.54
N ARG A 709 8.07 15.57 27.27
CA ARG A 709 7.51 14.40 27.95
C ARG A 709 7.72 14.46 29.48
N PRO A 710 6.77 13.96 30.29
CA PRO A 710 6.93 13.85 31.73
C PRO A 710 8.17 13.03 32.10
N TRP A 711 8.87 13.42 33.17
CA TRP A 711 10.15 12.79 33.53
C TRP A 711 10.03 11.30 33.88
N ASN A 712 8.92 10.88 34.50
CA ASN A 712 8.66 9.47 34.77
C ASN A 712 8.56 8.67 33.47
N ALA A 713 7.78 9.15 32.49
CA ALA A 713 7.68 8.51 31.19
C ALA A 713 9.04 8.45 30.47
N VAL A 714 9.83 9.52 30.51
CA VAL A 714 11.19 9.52 29.93
C VAL A 714 12.12 8.53 30.64
N ALA A 715 12.02 8.43 31.97
CA ALA A 715 12.83 7.49 32.73
C ALA A 715 12.48 6.04 32.38
N ASP A 716 11.19 5.74 32.28
CA ASP A 716 10.69 4.41 31.92
C ASP A 716 11.02 4.07 30.45
N GLU A 717 10.73 4.96 29.50
CA GLU A 717 10.95 4.75 28.06
C GLU A 717 12.44 4.60 27.69
N LEU A 718 13.34 5.25 28.42
CA LEU A 718 14.78 5.23 28.14
C LEU A 718 15.57 4.40 29.16
N ASP A 719 14.92 3.50 29.92
CA ASP A 719 15.52 2.57 30.89
C ASP A 719 16.43 3.23 31.96
N PHE A 720 16.02 4.37 32.50
CA PHE A 720 16.68 4.98 33.66
C PHE A 720 16.11 4.42 34.96
N HIS A 721 16.99 4.04 35.90
CA HIS A 721 16.58 3.52 37.21
C HIS A 721 15.72 4.49 38.05
N SER A 722 15.74 5.79 37.75
CA SER A 722 14.91 6.79 38.42
C SER A 722 14.81 8.09 37.60
N THR A 723 13.76 8.87 37.86
CA THR A 723 13.61 10.26 37.38
C THR A 723 14.84 11.12 37.68
N ALA A 724 15.40 11.02 38.89
CA ALA A 724 16.60 11.77 39.27
C ALA A 724 17.85 11.32 38.48
N GLY A 725 17.91 10.06 38.05
CA GLY A 725 18.93 9.56 37.14
C GLY A 725 18.81 10.19 35.75
N ALA A 726 17.59 10.23 35.19
CA ALA A 726 17.34 10.86 33.89
C ALA A 726 17.64 12.37 33.90
N MET A 727 17.33 13.07 35.00
CA MET A 727 17.65 14.50 35.16
C MET A 727 19.16 14.78 35.17
N ARG A 728 19.95 13.94 35.86
CA ARG A 728 21.41 14.05 35.86
C ARG A 728 21.99 13.77 34.47
N ALA A 729 21.54 12.70 33.84
CA ALA A 729 21.95 12.38 32.47
C ALA A 729 21.65 13.50 31.47
N LEU A 730 20.58 14.29 31.68
CA LEU A 730 20.31 15.47 30.87
C LEU A 730 21.36 16.57 31.10
N GLY A 731 21.79 16.80 32.34
CA GLY A 731 22.88 17.73 32.65
C GLY A 731 24.18 17.31 31.98
N ASP A 732 24.57 16.04 32.18
CA ASP A 732 25.76 15.41 31.60
C ASP A 732 25.77 15.54 30.07
N ALA A 733 24.62 15.28 29.41
CA ALA A 733 24.49 15.40 27.95
C ALA A 733 24.67 16.83 27.43
N TYR A 734 24.51 17.86 28.26
CA TYR A 734 24.69 19.26 27.88
C TYR A 734 26.11 19.78 28.13
N GLU A 735 26.96 19.07 28.89
CA GLU A 735 28.37 19.42 29.02
C GLU A 735 29.09 19.56 27.66
N PRO A 736 29.06 18.56 26.76
CA PRO A 736 29.70 18.68 25.44
C PRO A 736 29.05 19.77 24.57
N LEU A 737 27.77 20.09 24.79
CA LEU A 737 27.08 21.16 24.06
C LEU A 737 27.51 22.55 24.53
N VAL A 738 27.75 22.73 25.84
CA VAL A 738 28.35 23.95 26.38
C VAL A 738 29.77 24.12 25.86
N ASP A 739 30.54 23.03 25.76
CA ASP A 739 31.91 23.08 25.27
C ASP A 739 32.00 23.45 23.79
N GLU A 740 31.06 22.99 22.96
CA GLU A 740 31.03 23.26 21.51
C GLU A 740 30.34 24.58 21.14
N TYR A 741 29.17 24.86 21.70
CA TYR A 741 28.34 26.02 21.32
C TYR A 741 28.47 27.21 22.27
N GLY A 742 29.20 27.05 23.38
CA GLY A 742 29.36 28.08 24.40
C GLY A 742 29.98 29.36 23.87
N THR A 743 29.51 30.48 24.40
CA THR A 743 30.20 31.79 24.25
C THR A 743 31.29 31.92 25.31
N ASP A 744 32.13 32.96 25.21
CA ASP A 744 33.12 33.29 26.25
C ASP A 744 32.48 33.36 27.64
N ALA A 745 31.28 33.94 27.75
CA ALA A 745 30.52 34.01 29.00
C ALA A 745 30.11 32.62 29.55
N ALA A 746 29.81 31.67 28.66
CA ALA A 746 29.48 30.29 29.07
C ALA A 746 30.72 29.57 29.60
N HIS A 747 31.87 29.73 28.93
CA HIS A 747 33.13 29.12 29.36
C HIS A 747 33.63 29.75 30.67
N GLU A 748 33.52 31.07 30.85
CA GLU A 748 33.84 31.74 32.11
C GLU A 748 32.97 31.25 33.27
N GLU A 749 31.67 31.04 33.06
CA GLU A 749 30.79 30.48 34.09
C GLU A 749 31.15 29.01 34.38
N ARG A 750 31.52 28.22 33.37
CA ARG A 750 31.92 26.81 33.53
C ARG A 750 33.15 26.68 34.43
N GLU A 751 34.13 27.57 34.29
CA GLU A 751 35.34 27.58 35.13
C GLU A 751 35.04 27.86 36.62
N ARG A 752 33.82 28.28 36.99
CA ARG A 752 33.41 28.41 38.41
C ARG A 752 33.03 27.07 39.06
N PHE A 753 32.75 26.04 38.25
CA PHE A 753 32.34 24.72 38.69
C PHE A 753 33.43 23.65 38.52
N ARG A 754 34.55 24.00 37.87
CA ARG A 754 35.79 23.22 37.85
C ARG A 754 36.66 23.59 39.05
#